data_AF-L8WZU4-F1
#
_entry.id   AF-L8WZU4-F1
#
_cell.length_a   1.000
_cell.length_b   1.000
_cell.length_c   1.000
_cell.angle_alpha   90.00
_cell.angle_beta   90.00
_cell.angle_gamma   90.00
#
_symmetry.space_group_name_H-M   'P 1'
#
loop_
_entity.id
_entity.type
_entity.pdbx_description
1 polymer ?
#
loop_
_entity_poly.entity_id
_entity_poly.type
_entity_poly.pdbx_seq_one_letter_code
_entity_poly.pdbx_strand_id
1 'polypeptide(L)'
;MTTPIPRPPSLPIIGNLTSIDGELGPTDLGYMMLTNLQPMYLPTRSKDEKCVCIGSVALAQEVLDEKRFHKVIDDVLKDIRKIGGDGLFTAYHDEPTWAIAHRILMPAFGPLSIKNMFDDMVDVVSQLVLKWERFGPRHEIDPAEDFSKLAFDTIALCTFNYRLNSFYTEGDPPFVKAMMDFLIECNMRTRRPAFVRSLPLKINAKFKADMEAMNKLASQIIQERKQNPIEKKDLLNAMLNGRDPQTGEGLSDENIQYQMLTFLIAGHETTSGMLSFVMMHVLRHPNVYAKIKQEVDTVLGKDKIKFEHLGQLTYITAVLRESLRLTPSIGEFIVTCSEDQVIGNGKYLIKKDTTVVEEFKPERMLDGRFEALPVGIQLCFSDFKDLSLVQPKAWIPFGSGSRGRPFSWQEALTALATLFQKFDFVPVDPAYKLQIKQTITLKPQGFKFRAIPRKGTPSFSDITQSQISASVPAPPTVVNGGVEKGIPLYVLYGSNSGSCEGFAQTIASKAAGKASNIPTDGPVVIVTASFEGEPADNAGHFVEALTTLDDVKDLDNVSFAVFGAGNHEWAQTYQRIPRLVDAILEKKGAKRLLELGEGDASGSSFLESFNEWEENLWSALAKEYNIEAQGGSNVPKLEIEFVGGPTNRAAILRQPDSRLGLVIQNKIMTAPGAPVKHHIEFELPSGMNYQTGDYLAIASGPTTLPTGKPVGISEVLSGFVEIGQVVTKRNISTLLEYATEPATRVDLETMLQNYNIKEGNPQVTMLNLLEKYRDIDMPLGTFIASLPTMRLRQYSISSSPLWSPSRVTLTFGVIGNGQFFGVGSNYLANLRKGDKVQMLVRPSAKAFHPPSDPKVPMVLFAAGSGMAPFRGFLQERAMQAQAGRQVGKSVLFFGCRMPNEDYLYADNELAEWSKLGVVEVRPTFSRAPERSEGNKYVQHRIWADRALVREYFDNGAKFYTCGGSHIAAGIRETFIRIVGEYFGEQRPEEVFKKIQSERYATDVFG
;
A
#
# COMPACT_ATOMS: atom_id res chain seq x y z
N MET A 1 -43.98 12.39 11.98
CA MET A 1 -43.94 12.10 13.43
C MET A 1 -42.94 10.99 13.65
N THR A 2 -42.01 11.15 14.60
CA THR A 2 -41.03 10.11 14.95
C THR A 2 -41.69 9.00 15.75
N THR A 3 -41.20 7.77 15.59
CA THR A 3 -41.69 6.59 16.32
C THR A 3 -40.89 6.42 17.62
N PRO A 4 -41.51 6.04 18.74
CA PRO A 4 -40.77 5.68 19.95
C PRO A 4 -39.74 4.57 19.71
N ILE A 5 -38.56 4.70 20.31
CA ILE A 5 -37.52 3.66 20.24
C ILE A 5 -38.00 2.42 21.01
N PRO A 6 -37.88 1.20 20.44
CA PRO A 6 -38.29 -0.05 21.11
C PRO A 6 -37.61 -0.24 22.47
N ARG A 7 -38.32 -0.85 23.43
CA ARG A 7 -37.80 -1.18 24.77
C ARG A 7 -37.88 -2.70 25.01
N PRO A 8 -36.84 -3.34 25.55
CA PRO A 8 -36.94 -4.72 26.00
C PRO A 8 -37.87 -4.83 27.24
N PRO A 9 -38.43 -6.02 27.53
CA PRO A 9 -39.26 -6.24 28.71
C PRO A 9 -38.52 -5.91 30.01
N SER A 10 -39.12 -5.10 30.89
CA SER A 10 -38.49 -4.60 32.12
C SER A 10 -39.32 -4.92 33.37
N LEU A 11 -38.66 -5.19 34.49
CA LEU A 11 -39.32 -5.32 35.79
C LEU A 11 -39.64 -3.94 36.38
N PRO A 12 -40.75 -3.79 37.14
CA PRO A 12 -41.07 -2.52 37.81
C PRO A 12 -39.91 -2.09 38.73
N ILE A 13 -39.54 -0.81 38.69
CA ILE A 13 -38.52 -0.14 39.54
C ILE A 13 -37.06 -0.56 39.27
N ILE A 14 -36.78 -1.84 39.01
CA ILE A 14 -35.43 -2.40 38.83
C ILE A 14 -35.05 -2.51 37.33
N GLY A 15 -35.99 -2.28 36.41
CA GLY A 15 -35.72 -2.23 34.98
C GLY A 15 -35.20 -3.56 34.45
N ASN A 16 -34.07 -3.53 33.74
CA ASN A 16 -33.42 -4.74 33.18
C ASN A 16 -32.19 -5.19 33.99
N LEU A 17 -31.99 -4.67 35.21
CA LEU A 17 -30.78 -4.93 36.00
C LEU A 17 -30.55 -6.40 36.33
N THR A 18 -31.61 -7.20 36.48
CA THR A 18 -31.53 -8.64 36.75
C THR A 18 -31.11 -9.47 35.55
N SER A 19 -31.10 -8.89 34.35
CA SER A 19 -30.75 -9.55 33.09
C SER A 19 -29.28 -9.30 32.68
N ILE A 20 -28.50 -8.63 33.54
CA ILE A 20 -27.09 -8.30 33.31
C ILE A 20 -26.23 -9.32 34.07
N ASP A 21 -25.38 -10.06 33.36
CA ASP A 21 -24.38 -10.92 33.99
C ASP A 21 -23.31 -10.04 34.69
N GLY A 22 -23.10 -10.29 35.99
CA GLY A 22 -22.19 -9.52 36.83
C GLY A 22 -20.70 -9.77 36.54
N GLU A 23 -20.33 -10.90 35.93
CA GLU A 23 -18.94 -11.20 35.58
C GLU A 23 -18.54 -10.60 34.23
N LEU A 24 -19.45 -10.62 33.24
CA LEU A 24 -19.20 -10.24 31.84
C LEU A 24 -19.40 -8.75 31.51
N GLY A 25 -19.97 -7.96 32.42
CA GLY A 25 -20.11 -6.50 32.26
C GLY A 25 -21.24 -6.04 31.32
N PRO A 26 -21.35 -4.72 31.04
CA PRO A 26 -22.45 -4.14 30.26
C PRO A 26 -22.60 -4.70 28.84
N THR A 27 -21.51 -5.20 28.27
CA THR A 27 -21.40 -5.80 26.94
C THR A 27 -22.29 -7.04 26.73
N ASP A 28 -22.68 -7.74 27.80
CA ASP A 28 -23.50 -8.95 27.70
C ASP A 28 -25.02 -8.68 27.72
N LEU A 29 -25.45 -7.48 28.14
CA LEU A 29 -26.87 -7.09 28.05
C LEU A 29 -27.35 -7.08 26.58
N GLY A 30 -26.45 -6.71 25.66
CA GLY A 30 -26.69 -6.76 24.22
C GLY A 30 -26.67 -8.18 23.64
N TYR A 31 -25.69 -9.00 24.02
CA TYR A 31 -25.50 -10.36 23.47
C TYR A 31 -26.68 -11.29 23.79
N MET A 32 -27.21 -11.26 25.03
CA MET A 32 -28.34 -12.11 25.42
C MET A 32 -29.71 -11.59 24.96
N MET A 33 -29.92 -10.27 24.82
CA MET A 33 -31.24 -9.73 24.43
C MET A 33 -31.45 -9.60 22.91
N LEU A 34 -30.40 -9.65 22.09
CA LEU A 34 -30.47 -9.26 20.67
C LEU A 34 -30.34 -10.40 19.65
N THR A 35 -30.32 -11.65 20.08
CA THR A 35 -30.32 -12.76 19.12
C THR A 35 -31.60 -12.84 18.29
N ASN A 36 -32.69 -12.09 18.59
CA ASN A 36 -33.90 -12.19 17.76
C ASN A 36 -34.82 -10.96 17.56
N LEU A 37 -34.67 -9.78 18.21
CA LEU A 37 -35.86 -8.91 18.32
C LEU A 37 -35.85 -7.49 17.73
N GLN A 38 -34.82 -6.62 17.72
CA GLN A 38 -34.91 -5.30 17.03
C GLN A 38 -33.54 -4.68 16.70
N PRO A 39 -33.41 -3.85 15.62
CA PRO A 39 -32.15 -3.20 15.20
C PRO A 39 -31.70 -2.01 16.08
N MET A 40 -32.55 -1.52 16.98
CA MET A 40 -32.26 -0.44 17.95
C MET A 40 -33.18 -0.57 19.16
N TYR A 41 -32.68 -0.22 20.35
CA TYR A 41 -33.45 -0.28 21.59
C TYR A 41 -32.95 0.70 22.67
N LEU A 42 -33.82 0.98 23.65
CA LEU A 42 -33.52 1.77 24.85
C LEU A 42 -33.33 0.84 26.06
N PRO A 43 -32.12 0.70 26.63
CA PRO A 43 -31.94 -0.04 27.88
C PRO A 43 -32.66 0.65 29.05
N THR A 44 -33.44 -0.12 29.82
CA THR A 44 -34.18 0.40 30.98
C THR A 44 -33.29 0.35 32.23
N ARG A 45 -32.38 1.32 32.37
CA ARG A 45 -31.46 1.44 33.53
C ARG A 45 -31.79 2.58 34.50
N SER A 46 -32.50 3.65 34.09
CA SER A 46 -32.92 4.75 34.98
C SER A 46 -34.04 5.61 34.38
N LYS A 47 -34.60 6.52 35.19
CA LYS A 47 -35.67 7.47 34.80
C LYS A 47 -35.23 8.55 33.79
N ASP A 48 -33.92 8.74 33.58
CA ASP A 48 -33.39 9.88 32.81
C ASP A 48 -33.09 9.58 31.33
N GLU A 49 -33.35 8.36 30.83
CA GLU A 49 -33.41 8.01 29.39
C GLU A 49 -32.32 8.63 28.47
N LYS A 50 -31.03 8.60 28.88
CA LYS A 50 -29.90 9.18 28.11
C LYS A 50 -29.00 8.17 27.38
N CYS A 51 -29.44 6.94 27.15
CA CYS A 51 -28.63 5.90 26.48
C CYS A 51 -29.46 5.14 25.45
N VAL A 52 -28.98 5.06 24.21
CA VAL A 52 -29.59 4.30 23.10
C VAL A 52 -28.55 3.31 22.57
N CYS A 53 -28.93 2.05 22.38
CA CYS A 53 -28.08 1.03 21.77
C CYS A 53 -28.51 0.77 20.33
N ILE A 54 -27.54 0.71 19.41
CA ILE A 54 -27.74 0.38 18.00
C ILE A 54 -26.90 -0.84 17.61
N GLY A 55 -27.35 -1.61 16.61
CA GLY A 55 -26.62 -2.81 16.16
C GLY A 55 -26.74 -3.13 14.68
N SER A 56 -27.14 -2.18 13.82
CA SER A 56 -27.25 -2.36 12.36
C SER A 56 -26.25 -1.47 11.61
N VAL A 57 -25.83 -1.89 10.41
CA VAL A 57 -24.90 -1.11 9.56
C VAL A 57 -25.47 0.28 9.25
N ALA A 58 -26.74 0.33 8.84
CA ALA A 58 -27.41 1.56 8.44
C ALA A 58 -27.45 2.61 9.58
N LEU A 59 -27.76 2.17 10.81
CA LEU A 59 -27.76 3.09 11.96
C LEU A 59 -26.34 3.49 12.37
N ALA A 60 -25.38 2.55 12.32
CA ALA A 60 -23.98 2.85 12.61
C ALA A 60 -23.42 3.92 11.65
N GLN A 61 -23.74 3.84 10.35
CA GLN A 61 -23.32 4.85 9.37
C GLN A 61 -23.86 6.25 9.69
N GLU A 62 -25.13 6.35 10.12
CA GLU A 62 -25.71 7.65 10.48
C GLU A 62 -25.06 8.27 11.72
N VAL A 63 -24.70 7.47 12.72
CA VAL A 63 -24.08 7.98 13.96
C VAL A 63 -22.56 8.15 13.87
N LEU A 64 -21.95 7.69 12.77
CA LEU A 64 -20.55 7.94 12.43
C LEU A 64 -20.36 9.17 11.54
N ASP A 65 -21.43 9.95 11.33
CA ASP A 65 -21.34 11.29 10.73
C ASP A 65 -20.88 12.29 11.79
N GLU A 66 -19.61 12.69 11.71
CA GLU A 66 -18.96 13.58 12.69
C GLU A 66 -19.57 15.00 12.74
N LYS A 67 -20.37 15.39 11.73
CA LYS A 67 -21.12 16.66 11.76
C LYS A 67 -22.35 16.60 12.66
N ARG A 68 -22.87 15.40 12.92
CA ARG A 68 -24.10 15.16 13.68
C ARG A 68 -23.82 14.56 15.05
N PHE A 69 -22.77 13.74 15.13
CA PHE A 69 -22.41 12.98 16.31
C PHE A 69 -20.91 13.10 16.58
N HIS A 70 -20.52 13.21 17.84
CA HIS A 70 -19.12 13.28 18.24
C HIS A 70 -18.83 12.32 19.39
N LYS A 71 -17.54 12.04 19.60
CA LYS A 71 -17.09 11.19 20.71
C LYS A 71 -17.53 11.79 22.06
N VAL A 72 -17.91 10.92 22.98
CA VAL A 72 -18.15 11.25 24.39
C VAL A 72 -17.14 10.52 25.29
N ILE A 73 -16.75 11.16 26.39
CA ILE A 73 -15.92 10.54 27.42
C ILE A 73 -16.85 9.93 28.47
N ASP A 74 -16.95 8.61 28.45
CA ASP A 74 -17.69 7.84 29.44
C ASP A 74 -16.93 7.78 30.79
N ASP A 75 -17.51 7.13 31.79
CA ASP A 75 -16.92 7.10 33.14
C ASP A 75 -15.57 6.36 33.18
N VAL A 76 -15.34 5.37 32.31
CA VAL A 76 -14.04 4.69 32.20
C VAL A 76 -12.99 5.65 31.65
N LEU A 77 -13.29 6.33 30.53
CA LEU A 77 -12.39 7.30 29.93
C LEU A 77 -12.14 8.52 30.84
N LYS A 78 -13.09 8.92 31.70
CA LYS A 78 -12.87 9.96 32.73
C LYS A 78 -11.84 9.53 33.77
N ASP A 79 -11.81 8.25 34.16
CA ASP A 79 -10.78 7.74 35.06
C ASP A 79 -9.42 7.67 34.35
N ILE A 80 -9.36 7.27 33.08
CA ILE A 80 -8.11 7.28 32.29
C ILE A 80 -7.60 8.71 32.09
N ARG A 81 -8.50 9.67 31.89
CA ARG A 81 -8.17 11.10 31.75
C ARG A 81 -7.39 11.66 32.95
N LYS A 82 -7.46 11.05 34.14
CA LYS A 82 -6.66 11.47 35.31
C LYS A 82 -5.15 11.43 35.09
N ILE A 83 -4.69 10.61 34.13
CA ILE A 83 -3.29 10.53 33.71
C ILE A 83 -3.10 10.91 32.24
N GLY A 84 -4.14 10.76 31.42
CA GLY A 84 -4.10 11.05 29.98
C GLY A 84 -4.49 12.48 29.64
N GLY A 85 -5.00 13.28 30.58
CA GLY A 85 -5.40 14.67 30.40
C GLY A 85 -6.19 14.92 29.11
N ASP A 86 -5.91 16.04 28.44
CA ASP A 86 -6.38 16.38 27.09
C ASP A 86 -5.55 15.70 25.97
N GLY A 87 -5.04 14.49 26.24
CA GLY A 87 -4.42 13.60 25.27
C GLY A 87 -5.37 13.16 24.15
N LEU A 88 -4.87 12.73 23.00
CA LEU A 88 -5.68 12.44 21.80
C LEU A 88 -6.84 11.46 22.01
N PHE A 89 -6.70 10.55 22.99
CA PHE A 89 -7.72 9.56 23.33
C PHE A 89 -8.66 10.02 24.45
N THR A 90 -8.24 10.93 25.32
CA THR A 90 -8.99 11.36 26.50
C THR A 90 -9.42 12.82 26.44
N ALA A 91 -9.18 13.53 25.34
CA ALA A 91 -9.65 14.89 25.14
C ALA A 91 -11.16 14.97 24.95
N TYR A 92 -11.79 16.00 25.53
CA TYR A 92 -13.17 16.34 25.22
C TYR A 92 -13.27 16.92 23.80
N HIS A 93 -14.48 16.88 23.23
CA HIS A 93 -14.71 17.27 21.83
C HIS A 93 -14.32 18.73 21.54
N ASP A 94 -14.46 19.61 22.53
CA ASP A 94 -14.23 21.04 22.46
C ASP A 94 -12.83 21.48 22.92
N GLU A 95 -11.94 20.54 23.28
CA GLU A 95 -10.60 20.88 23.75
C GLU A 95 -9.65 21.22 22.58
N PRO A 96 -9.11 22.46 22.52
CA PRO A 96 -8.28 22.90 21.39
C PRO A 96 -6.96 22.15 21.31
N THR A 97 -6.42 21.71 22.44
CA THR A 97 -5.16 20.95 22.53
C THR A 97 -5.22 19.65 21.73
N TRP A 98 -6.39 19.03 21.61
CA TRP A 98 -6.55 17.85 20.78
C TRP A 98 -6.20 18.13 19.33
N ALA A 99 -6.67 19.26 18.79
CA ALA A 99 -6.44 19.62 17.39
C ALA A 99 -4.97 19.98 17.14
N ILE A 100 -4.34 20.68 18.08
CA ILE A 100 -2.92 21.01 18.07
C ILE A 100 -2.08 19.71 18.06
N ALA A 101 -2.32 18.84 19.04
CA ALA A 101 -1.62 17.56 19.13
C ALA A 101 -1.87 16.68 17.91
N HIS A 102 -3.10 16.66 17.38
CA HIS A 102 -3.44 15.91 16.18
C HIS A 102 -2.57 16.33 15.00
N ARG A 103 -2.54 17.63 14.68
CA ARG A 103 -1.79 18.15 13.53
C ARG A 103 -0.28 17.96 13.68
N ILE A 104 0.25 18.07 14.90
CA ILE A 104 1.68 17.82 15.18
C ILE A 104 2.04 16.34 14.99
N LEU A 105 1.18 15.41 15.40
CA LEU A 105 1.52 14.00 15.54
C LEU A 105 1.12 13.12 14.35
N MET A 106 0.13 13.51 13.56
CA MET A 106 -0.33 12.71 12.42
C MET A 106 0.76 12.36 11.38
N PRO A 107 1.73 13.24 11.05
CA PRO A 107 2.83 12.90 10.15
C PRO A 107 3.69 11.72 10.65
N ALA A 108 3.83 11.57 11.97
CA ALA A 108 4.58 10.46 12.57
C ALA A 108 3.90 9.09 12.38
N PHE A 109 2.60 9.08 12.04
CA PHE A 109 1.84 7.88 11.71
C PHE A 109 1.62 7.70 10.19
N GLY A 110 2.28 8.50 9.35
CA GLY A 110 2.25 8.36 7.90
C GLY A 110 2.91 7.06 7.39
N PRO A 111 2.59 6.59 6.17
CA PRO A 111 3.08 5.30 5.66
C PRO A 111 4.60 5.13 5.68
N LEU A 112 5.35 6.20 5.36
CA LEU A 112 6.82 6.19 5.40
C LEU A 112 7.35 6.08 6.84
N SER A 113 6.76 6.82 7.78
CA SER A 113 7.15 6.80 9.20
C SER A 113 6.93 5.40 9.79
N ILE A 114 5.78 4.78 9.51
CA ILE A 114 5.47 3.42 9.96
C ILE A 114 6.40 2.38 9.33
N LYS A 115 6.67 2.49 8.02
CA LYS A 115 7.64 1.62 7.34
C LYS A 115 9.02 1.69 8.01
N ASN A 116 9.47 2.88 8.40
CA ASN A 116 10.77 3.06 9.06
C ASN A 116 10.84 2.45 10.47
N MET A 117 9.70 2.12 11.09
CA MET A 117 9.63 1.42 12.37
C MET A 117 9.73 -0.11 12.23
N PHE A 118 9.75 -0.66 11.01
CA PHE A 118 9.73 -2.10 10.76
C PHE A 118 10.87 -2.85 11.45
N ASP A 119 12.11 -2.35 11.36
CA ASP A 119 13.26 -3.02 11.96
C ASP A 119 13.21 -3.00 13.50
N ASP A 120 12.74 -1.89 14.09
CA ASP A 120 12.49 -1.78 15.53
C ASP A 120 11.42 -2.81 15.99
N MET A 121 10.36 -3.02 15.21
CA MET A 121 9.34 -4.05 15.47
C MET A 121 9.90 -5.47 15.38
N VAL A 122 10.68 -5.78 14.32
CA VAL A 122 11.32 -7.10 14.14
C VAL A 122 12.24 -7.41 15.32
N ASP A 123 12.96 -6.41 15.80
CA ASP A 123 13.84 -6.57 16.95
C ASP A 123 13.06 -6.93 18.22
N VAL A 124 11.96 -6.24 18.56
CA VAL A 124 11.14 -6.61 19.73
C VAL A 124 10.50 -7.99 19.57
N VAL A 125 9.99 -8.33 18.37
CA VAL A 125 9.47 -9.67 18.07
C VAL A 125 10.54 -10.75 18.26
N SER A 126 11.80 -10.46 17.91
CA SER A 126 12.91 -11.40 18.12
C SER A 126 13.14 -11.71 19.60
N GLN A 127 12.91 -10.75 20.49
CA GLN A 127 13.04 -10.96 21.94
C GLN A 127 11.96 -11.88 22.48
N LEU A 128 10.72 -11.75 21.98
CA LEU A 128 9.64 -12.70 22.29
C LEU A 128 9.98 -14.12 21.80
N VAL A 129 10.51 -14.25 20.58
CA VAL A 129 10.97 -15.54 20.04
C VAL A 129 12.04 -16.15 20.95
N LEU A 130 13.08 -15.38 21.30
CA LEU A 130 14.17 -15.84 22.17
C LEU A 130 13.66 -16.24 23.56
N LYS A 131 12.69 -15.52 24.12
CA LYS A 131 12.03 -15.89 25.38
C LYS A 131 11.40 -17.29 25.25
N TRP A 132 10.58 -17.52 24.22
CA TRP A 132 9.90 -18.81 24.03
C TRP A 132 10.88 -19.95 23.71
N GLU A 133 11.93 -19.70 22.92
CA GLU A 133 13.00 -20.69 22.67
C GLU A 133 13.68 -21.10 23.99
N ARG A 134 13.96 -20.14 24.88
CA ARG A 134 14.64 -20.38 26.17
C ARG A 134 13.80 -21.19 27.15
N PHE A 135 12.49 -20.92 27.24
CA PHE A 135 11.59 -21.69 28.12
C PHE A 135 11.26 -23.09 27.59
N GLY A 136 11.35 -23.27 26.28
CA GLY A 136 11.25 -24.57 25.62
C GLY A 136 9.82 -25.10 25.43
N PRO A 137 9.67 -26.26 24.77
CA PRO A 137 8.41 -26.73 24.20
C PRO A 137 7.34 -27.15 25.21
N ARG A 138 7.68 -27.25 26.51
CA ARG A 138 6.75 -27.65 27.57
C ARG A 138 6.15 -26.46 28.33
N HIS A 139 6.72 -25.27 28.15
CA HIS A 139 6.25 -24.08 28.84
C HIS A 139 4.86 -23.68 28.35
N GLU A 140 4.00 -23.32 29.29
CA GLU A 140 2.65 -22.84 29.01
C GLU A 140 2.69 -21.33 28.86
N ILE A 141 2.36 -20.86 27.66
CA ILE A 141 2.35 -19.45 27.31
C ILE A 141 0.93 -18.92 27.52
N ASP A 142 0.83 -17.83 28.29
CA ASP A 142 -0.35 -16.98 28.31
C ASP A 142 -0.17 -15.89 27.22
N PRO A 143 -0.90 -15.98 26.10
CA PRO A 143 -0.76 -15.01 25.02
C PRO A 143 -1.21 -13.61 25.41
N ALA A 144 -2.15 -13.46 26.36
CA ALA A 144 -2.60 -12.14 26.78
C ALA A 144 -1.48 -11.39 27.50
N GLU A 145 -0.65 -12.10 28.28
CA GLU A 145 0.51 -11.52 28.96
C GLU A 145 1.65 -11.21 27.98
N ASP A 146 2.04 -12.20 27.17
CA ASP A 146 3.23 -12.08 26.32
C ASP A 146 3.02 -11.14 25.13
N PHE A 147 1.82 -11.11 24.53
CA PHE A 147 1.52 -10.12 23.50
C PHE A 147 1.28 -8.73 24.08
N SER A 148 0.88 -8.61 25.34
CA SER A 148 0.86 -7.29 26.01
C SER A 148 2.28 -6.75 26.19
N LYS A 149 3.23 -7.58 26.62
CA LYS A 149 4.66 -7.22 26.70
C LYS A 149 5.24 -6.85 25.34
N LEU A 150 4.92 -7.63 24.31
CA LEU A 150 5.31 -7.33 22.93
C LEU A 150 4.84 -5.94 22.51
N ALA A 151 3.54 -5.69 22.59
CA ALA A 151 2.97 -4.44 22.11
C ALA A 151 3.46 -3.22 22.92
N PHE A 152 3.70 -3.38 24.22
CA PHE A 152 4.32 -2.34 25.06
C PHE A 152 5.75 -2.01 24.64
N ASP A 153 6.61 -3.01 24.52
CA ASP A 153 8.01 -2.79 24.14
C ASP A 153 8.12 -2.23 22.72
N THR A 154 7.26 -2.69 21.80
CA THR A 154 7.21 -2.18 20.42
C THR A 154 6.82 -0.71 20.37
N ILE A 155 5.71 -0.32 21.02
CA ILE A 155 5.28 1.09 20.99
C ILE A 155 6.33 1.97 21.67
N ALA A 156 6.88 1.57 22.82
CA ALA A 156 7.88 2.36 23.53
C ALA A 156 9.16 2.56 22.71
N LEU A 157 9.63 1.53 22.02
CA LEU A 157 10.82 1.62 21.17
C LEU A 157 10.55 2.45 19.91
N CYS A 158 9.45 2.18 19.19
CA CYS A 158 9.20 2.82 17.90
C CYS A 158 8.83 4.31 18.03
N THR A 159 8.12 4.69 19.09
CA THR A 159 7.62 6.08 19.24
C THR A 159 8.49 6.94 20.14
N PHE A 160 9.13 6.36 21.16
CA PHE A 160 9.90 7.09 22.16
C PHE A 160 11.38 6.71 22.18
N ASN A 161 11.82 5.77 21.34
CA ASN A 161 13.16 5.21 21.33
C ASN A 161 13.59 4.70 22.72
N TYR A 162 12.65 4.11 23.46
CA TYR A 162 12.86 3.68 24.84
C TYR A 162 12.73 2.16 24.98
N ARG A 163 13.68 1.53 25.71
CA ARG A 163 13.75 0.08 25.91
C ARG A 163 13.20 -0.31 27.28
N LEU A 164 11.99 -0.86 27.32
CA LEU A 164 11.40 -1.42 28.54
C LEU A 164 12.03 -2.77 28.92
N ASN A 165 12.47 -3.56 27.93
CA ASN A 165 13.09 -4.87 28.12
C ASN A 165 12.21 -5.83 28.95
N SER A 166 10.89 -5.81 28.71
CA SER A 166 9.92 -6.52 29.56
C SER A 166 10.03 -8.04 29.49
N PHE A 167 10.77 -8.58 28.52
CA PHE A 167 11.02 -10.01 28.37
C PHE A 167 12.19 -10.57 29.22
N TYR A 168 13.00 -9.70 29.84
CA TYR A 168 14.24 -10.13 30.54
C TYR A 168 14.12 -10.19 32.06
N THR A 169 13.01 -9.72 32.63
CA THR A 169 12.75 -9.74 34.08
C THR A 169 11.70 -10.80 34.43
N GLU A 170 11.88 -11.48 35.57
CA GLU A 170 10.81 -12.32 36.13
C GLU A 170 9.67 -11.43 36.65
N GLY A 171 8.45 -11.68 36.16
CA GLY A 171 7.28 -10.84 36.44
C GLY A 171 7.19 -9.60 35.55
N ASP A 172 6.13 -8.82 35.75
CA ASP A 172 5.92 -7.58 34.99
C ASP A 172 6.81 -6.46 35.54
N PRO A 173 7.49 -5.68 34.67
CA PRO A 173 8.15 -4.46 35.09
C PRO A 173 7.19 -3.58 35.89
N PRO A 174 7.65 -2.87 36.95
CA PRO A 174 6.76 -2.12 37.85
C PRO A 174 5.79 -1.19 37.12
N PHE A 175 6.23 -0.57 36.02
CA PHE A 175 5.38 0.26 35.17
C PHE A 175 4.29 -0.52 34.43
N VAL A 176 4.65 -1.64 33.78
CA VAL A 176 3.68 -2.50 33.06
C VAL A 176 2.62 -3.01 34.02
N LYS A 177 3.04 -3.44 35.22
CA LYS A 177 2.13 -3.86 36.28
C LYS A 177 1.21 -2.72 36.75
N ALA A 178 1.77 -1.54 37.03
CA ALA A 178 1.00 -0.36 37.43
C ALA A 178 -0.05 0.02 36.37
N MET A 179 0.34 0.00 35.09
CA MET A 179 -0.56 0.26 33.97
C MET A 179 -1.71 -0.75 33.92
N MET A 180 -1.41 -2.06 33.96
CA MET A 180 -2.47 -3.09 33.95
C MET A 180 -3.41 -2.98 35.16
N ASP A 181 -2.85 -2.81 36.36
CA ASP A 181 -3.63 -2.65 37.60
C ASP A 181 -4.52 -1.39 37.52
N PHE A 182 -4.00 -0.29 36.98
CA PHE A 182 -4.73 0.96 36.75
C PHE A 182 -5.91 0.77 35.80
N LEU A 183 -5.71 0.15 34.63
CA LEU A 183 -6.78 -0.03 33.63
C LEU A 183 -7.87 -1.00 34.11
N ILE A 184 -7.50 -2.08 34.83
CA ILE A 184 -8.46 -2.98 35.48
C ILE A 184 -9.32 -2.20 36.48
N GLU A 185 -8.68 -1.39 37.31
CA GLU A 185 -9.36 -0.61 38.34
C GLU A 185 -10.22 0.51 37.74
N CYS A 186 -9.83 1.15 36.62
CA CYS A 186 -10.71 2.06 35.85
C CYS A 186 -12.03 1.38 35.47
N ASN A 187 -11.97 0.15 34.95
CA ASN A 187 -13.17 -0.60 34.61
C ASN A 187 -13.99 -0.98 35.86
N MET A 188 -13.34 -1.49 36.91
CA MET A 188 -14.02 -1.91 38.15
C MET A 188 -14.64 -0.76 38.94
N ARG A 189 -14.07 0.44 38.89
CA ARG A 189 -14.57 1.65 39.57
C ARG A 189 -15.96 2.04 39.10
N THR A 190 -16.26 1.88 37.81
CA THR A 190 -17.58 2.23 37.24
C THR A 190 -18.71 1.41 37.87
N ARG A 191 -18.42 0.17 38.30
CA ARG A 191 -19.36 -0.74 38.97
C ARG A 191 -19.64 -0.37 40.43
N ARG A 192 -18.88 0.57 41.01
CA ARG A 192 -19.03 1.00 42.41
C ARG A 192 -19.87 2.27 42.51
N PRO A 193 -20.75 2.40 43.54
CA PRO A 193 -21.44 3.65 43.82
C PRO A 193 -20.47 4.81 44.05
N ALA A 194 -20.83 6.03 43.62
CA ALA A 194 -19.95 7.19 43.65
C ALA A 194 -19.38 7.49 45.05
N PHE A 195 -20.16 7.30 46.11
CA PHE A 195 -19.70 7.50 47.49
C PHE A 195 -18.64 6.50 47.96
N VAL A 196 -18.59 5.30 47.37
CA VAL A 196 -17.54 4.29 47.66
C VAL A 196 -16.23 4.68 46.99
N ARG A 197 -16.30 5.37 45.84
CA ARG A 197 -15.12 5.83 45.08
C ARG A 197 -14.30 6.87 45.85
N SER A 198 -14.91 7.63 46.75
CA SER A 198 -14.27 8.70 47.54
C SER A 198 -13.76 8.28 48.93
N LEU A 199 -14.02 7.03 49.37
CA LEU A 199 -13.53 6.53 50.66
C LEU A 199 -12.02 6.23 50.65
N PRO A 200 -11.29 6.39 51.76
CA PRO A 200 -9.85 6.11 51.84
C PRO A 200 -9.55 4.60 51.93
N LEU A 201 -9.96 3.83 50.91
CA LEU A 201 -9.77 2.38 50.83
C LEU A 201 -8.37 2.04 50.29
N LYS A 202 -7.83 0.87 50.68
CA LYS A 202 -6.55 0.34 50.16
C LYS A 202 -6.48 0.33 48.63
N ILE A 203 -7.61 0.03 47.98
CA ILE A 203 -7.72 -0.01 46.51
C ILE A 203 -7.59 1.39 45.87
N ASN A 204 -8.08 2.45 46.54
CA ASN A 204 -7.91 3.83 46.10
C ASN A 204 -6.48 4.33 46.31
N ALA A 205 -5.83 3.92 47.40
CA ALA A 205 -4.41 4.20 47.62
C ALA A 205 -3.53 3.52 46.56
N LYS A 206 -3.82 2.26 46.22
CA LYS A 206 -3.13 1.53 45.15
C LYS A 206 -3.33 2.21 43.79
N PHE A 207 -4.57 2.55 43.43
CA PHE A 207 -4.86 3.26 42.18
C PHE A 207 -4.06 4.57 42.05
N LYS A 208 -3.93 5.32 43.14
CA LYS A 208 -3.09 6.53 43.18
C LYS A 208 -1.61 6.22 42.99
N ALA A 209 -1.09 5.20 43.66
CA ALA A 209 0.30 4.77 43.52
C ALA A 209 0.62 4.29 42.09
N ASP A 210 -0.32 3.60 41.44
CA ASP A 210 -0.17 3.16 40.05
C ASP A 210 -0.09 4.38 39.09
N MET A 211 -0.97 5.38 39.27
CA MET A 211 -0.89 6.65 38.50
C MET A 211 0.44 7.38 38.72
N GLU A 212 0.92 7.47 39.96
CA GLU A 212 2.20 8.11 40.29
C GLU A 212 3.38 7.38 39.63
N ALA A 213 3.39 6.05 39.64
CA ALA A 213 4.42 5.24 38.99
C ALA A 213 4.45 5.46 37.48
N MET A 214 3.27 5.53 36.85
CA MET A 214 3.16 5.76 35.41
C MET A 214 3.63 7.15 35.00
N ASN A 215 3.18 8.17 35.72
CA ASN A 215 3.59 9.56 35.52
C ASN A 215 5.10 9.71 35.69
N LYS A 216 5.67 9.09 36.72
CA LYS A 216 7.12 9.13 36.98
C LYS A 216 7.93 8.61 35.79
N LEU A 217 7.56 7.47 35.20
CA LEU A 217 8.29 6.93 34.05
C LEU A 217 8.17 7.85 32.83
N ALA A 218 6.96 8.33 32.53
CA ALA A 218 6.75 9.24 31.40
C ALA A 218 7.60 10.52 31.55
N SER A 219 7.61 11.13 32.75
CA SER A 219 8.45 12.30 33.03
C SER A 219 9.95 11.97 32.91
N GLN A 220 10.39 10.79 33.36
CA GLN A 220 11.79 10.37 33.23
C GLN A 220 12.22 10.26 31.76
N ILE A 221 11.43 9.62 30.91
CA ILE A 221 11.72 9.48 29.47
C ILE A 221 11.82 10.86 28.81
N ILE A 222 10.91 11.79 29.13
CA ILE A 222 10.94 13.16 28.60
C ILE A 222 12.20 13.88 29.06
N GLN A 223 12.54 13.81 30.35
CA GLN A 223 13.71 14.48 30.91
C GLN A 223 15.02 13.91 30.34
N GLU A 224 15.14 12.59 30.24
CA GLU A 224 16.30 11.92 29.64
C GLU A 224 16.49 12.34 28.18
N ARG A 225 15.40 12.43 27.40
CA ARG A 225 15.46 12.90 26.01
C ARG A 225 15.85 14.38 25.90
N LYS A 226 15.35 15.24 26.78
CA LYS A 226 15.74 16.66 26.81
C LYS A 226 17.21 16.85 27.18
N GLN A 227 17.71 16.04 28.12
CA GLN A 227 19.11 16.06 28.53
C GLN A 227 20.04 15.47 27.47
N ASN A 228 19.56 14.49 26.68
CA ASN A 228 20.31 13.82 25.63
C ASN A 228 19.54 13.88 24.29
N PRO A 229 19.51 15.04 23.61
CA PRO A 229 18.80 15.17 22.34
C PRO A 229 19.40 14.25 21.28
N ILE A 230 18.53 13.59 20.52
CA ILE A 230 18.90 12.76 19.38
C ILE A 230 18.16 13.26 18.14
N GLU A 231 18.79 13.20 16.96
CA GLU A 231 18.15 13.56 15.69
C GLU A 231 17.36 12.36 15.09
N LYS A 232 16.45 11.76 15.87
CA LYS A 232 15.52 10.70 15.39
C LYS A 232 14.18 11.33 14.98
N LYS A 233 13.59 10.91 13.87
CA LYS A 233 12.24 11.34 13.46
C LYS A 233 11.17 10.50 14.17
N ASP A 234 11.16 10.51 15.50
CA ASP A 234 10.22 9.77 16.33
C ASP A 234 9.12 10.67 16.92
N LEU A 235 8.11 10.04 17.54
CA LEU A 235 6.94 10.72 18.07
C LEU A 235 7.30 11.65 19.24
N LEU A 236 8.27 11.26 20.07
CA LEU A 236 8.75 12.10 21.17
C LEU A 236 9.39 13.40 20.65
N ASN A 237 10.21 13.31 19.61
CA ASN A 237 10.79 14.52 18.99
C ASN A 237 9.73 15.35 18.28
N ALA A 238 8.71 14.74 17.66
CA ALA A 238 7.57 15.47 17.12
C ALA A 238 6.82 16.23 18.22
N MET A 239 6.61 15.63 19.38
CA MET A 239 5.97 16.28 20.53
C MET A 239 6.82 17.41 21.13
N LEU A 240 8.13 17.21 21.26
CA LEU A 240 9.04 18.20 21.87
C LEU A 240 9.29 19.40 20.96
N ASN A 241 9.49 19.16 19.67
CA ASN A 241 10.00 20.15 18.72
C ASN A 241 8.94 20.62 17.72
N GLY A 242 7.89 19.84 17.51
CA GLY A 242 6.82 20.16 16.58
C GLY A 242 6.05 21.42 16.97
N ARG A 243 5.54 22.09 15.95
CA ARG A 243 4.66 23.24 16.07
C ARG A 243 3.46 23.00 15.20
N ASP A 244 2.29 23.37 15.71
CA ASP A 244 1.05 23.27 14.97
C ASP A 244 1.10 24.22 13.75
N PRO A 245 0.92 23.72 12.52
CA PRO A 245 0.94 24.55 11.33
C PRO A 245 -0.17 25.61 11.29
N GLN A 246 -1.27 25.45 12.05
CA GLN A 246 -2.37 26.42 12.08
C GLN A 246 -2.14 27.56 13.08
N THR A 247 -1.72 27.24 14.30
CA THR A 247 -1.61 28.22 15.40
C THR A 247 -0.17 28.64 15.69
N GLY A 248 0.83 27.87 15.23
CA GLY A 248 2.23 28.03 15.59
C GLY A 248 2.57 27.55 17.01
N GLU A 249 1.60 27.04 17.76
CA GLU A 249 1.79 26.59 19.14
C GLU A 249 2.49 25.22 19.21
N GLY A 250 3.25 25.00 20.28
CA GLY A 250 3.83 23.69 20.60
C GLY A 250 3.08 23.01 21.74
N LEU A 251 3.40 21.74 22.02
CA LEU A 251 2.83 21.04 23.18
C LEU A 251 3.61 21.40 24.46
N SER A 252 2.88 21.58 25.57
CA SER A 252 3.48 21.73 26.90
C SER A 252 4.04 20.40 27.40
N ASP A 253 5.04 20.42 28.28
CA ASP A 253 5.61 19.20 28.88
C ASP A 253 4.54 18.29 29.51
N GLU A 254 3.53 18.91 30.12
CA GLU A 254 2.39 18.23 30.70
C GLU A 254 1.55 17.53 29.63
N ASN A 255 1.24 18.20 28.51
CA ASN A 255 0.51 17.56 27.42
C ASN A 255 1.36 16.49 26.71
N ILE A 256 2.68 16.67 26.58
CA ILE A 256 3.57 15.62 26.03
C ILE A 256 3.46 14.34 26.88
N GLN A 257 3.45 14.47 28.20
CA GLN A 257 3.25 13.35 29.12
C GLN A 257 1.87 12.68 28.93
N TYR A 258 0.81 13.48 28.78
CA TYR A 258 -0.54 13.02 28.47
C TYR A 258 -0.62 12.22 27.16
N GLN A 259 0.02 12.71 26.10
CA GLN A 259 0.10 12.01 24.82
C GLN A 259 0.89 10.71 24.94
N MET A 260 2.04 10.73 25.63
CA MET A 260 2.86 9.52 25.83
C MET A 260 2.08 8.42 26.52
N LEU A 261 1.40 8.72 27.63
CA LEU A 261 0.57 7.74 28.35
C LEU A 261 -0.61 7.29 27.50
N THR A 262 -1.22 8.19 26.73
CA THR A 262 -2.26 7.86 25.75
C THR A 262 -1.79 6.81 24.73
N PHE A 263 -0.62 7.01 24.11
CA PHE A 263 -0.09 6.05 23.12
C PHE A 263 0.31 4.72 23.74
N LEU A 264 0.90 4.74 24.95
CA LEU A 264 1.21 3.51 25.68
C LEU A 264 -0.06 2.72 25.97
N ILE A 265 -1.14 3.36 26.42
CA ILE A 265 -2.43 2.70 26.68
C ILE A 265 -3.06 2.17 25.38
N ALA A 266 -3.21 3.02 24.37
CA ALA A 266 -3.92 2.67 23.14
C ALA A 266 -3.21 1.61 22.30
N GLY A 267 -1.88 1.68 22.22
CA GLY A 267 -1.06 0.83 21.35
C GLY A 267 -0.86 -0.61 21.85
N HIS A 268 -0.96 -0.87 23.16
CA HIS A 268 -0.64 -2.20 23.70
C HIS A 268 -1.87 -3.12 23.85
N GLU A 269 -2.97 -2.62 24.43
CA GLU A 269 -4.14 -3.44 24.78
C GLU A 269 -4.86 -3.96 23.54
N THR A 270 -5.01 -3.10 22.52
CA THR A 270 -5.72 -3.43 21.28
C THR A 270 -4.97 -4.48 20.45
N THR A 271 -3.65 -4.28 20.23
CA THR A 271 -2.82 -5.25 19.49
C THR A 271 -2.71 -6.58 20.23
N SER A 272 -2.51 -6.57 21.55
CA SER A 272 -2.41 -7.79 22.34
C SER A 272 -3.71 -8.62 22.33
N GLY A 273 -4.88 -7.97 22.44
CA GLY A 273 -6.17 -8.63 22.30
C GLY A 273 -6.36 -9.25 20.91
N MET A 274 -5.97 -8.53 19.86
CA MET A 274 -6.07 -9.02 18.48
C MET A 274 -5.21 -10.27 18.27
N LEU A 275 -3.93 -10.23 18.65
CA LEU A 275 -3.03 -11.39 18.52
C LEU A 275 -3.49 -12.58 19.36
N SER A 276 -4.03 -12.34 20.56
CA SER A 276 -4.55 -13.39 21.44
C SER A 276 -5.77 -14.09 20.83
N PHE A 277 -6.74 -13.33 20.30
CA PHE A 277 -7.90 -13.90 19.62
C PHE A 277 -7.51 -14.63 18.33
N VAL A 278 -6.56 -14.10 17.55
CA VAL A 278 -6.05 -14.79 16.35
C VAL A 278 -5.49 -16.15 16.74
N MET A 279 -4.60 -16.22 17.74
CA MET A 279 -4.03 -17.50 18.18
C MET A 279 -5.10 -18.48 18.67
N MET A 280 -6.09 -17.99 19.42
CA MET A 280 -7.20 -18.82 19.89
C MET A 280 -8.04 -19.38 18.74
N HIS A 281 -8.45 -18.53 17.79
CA HIS A 281 -9.22 -18.99 16.63
C HIS A 281 -8.39 -19.93 15.77
N VAL A 282 -7.15 -19.59 15.45
CA VAL A 282 -6.30 -20.40 14.59
C VAL A 282 -6.04 -21.80 15.18
N LEU A 283 -5.76 -21.89 16.48
CA LEU A 283 -5.49 -23.17 17.14
C LEU A 283 -6.70 -24.09 17.26
N ARG A 284 -7.92 -23.54 17.18
CA ARG A 284 -9.17 -24.33 17.12
C ARG A 284 -9.51 -24.81 15.71
N HIS A 285 -8.80 -24.33 14.68
CA HIS A 285 -9.08 -24.64 13.28
C HIS A 285 -7.83 -25.17 12.55
N PRO A 286 -7.57 -26.49 12.59
CA PRO A 286 -6.38 -27.10 11.99
C PRO A 286 -6.16 -26.76 10.51
N ASN A 287 -7.24 -26.60 9.74
CA ASN A 287 -7.18 -26.23 8.32
C ASN A 287 -6.64 -24.81 8.10
N VAL A 288 -6.97 -23.87 9.00
CA VAL A 288 -6.46 -22.49 8.97
C VAL A 288 -5.01 -22.47 9.38
N TYR A 289 -4.70 -23.18 10.46
CA TYR A 289 -3.34 -23.35 10.97
C TYR A 289 -2.40 -23.86 9.87
N ALA A 290 -2.80 -24.90 9.14
CA ALA A 290 -2.03 -25.47 8.03
C ALA A 290 -1.79 -24.46 6.90
N LYS A 291 -2.80 -23.66 6.53
CA LYS A 291 -2.69 -22.65 5.47
C LYS A 291 -1.80 -21.46 5.88
N ILE A 292 -1.86 -21.02 7.13
CA ILE A 292 -0.93 -20.01 7.67
C ILE A 292 0.50 -20.53 7.57
N LYS A 293 0.75 -21.76 8.05
CA LYS A 293 2.08 -22.37 7.93
C LYS A 293 2.55 -22.46 6.49
N GLN A 294 1.67 -22.90 5.57
CA GLN A 294 2.01 -22.96 4.15
C GLN A 294 2.36 -21.58 3.58
N GLU A 295 1.58 -20.54 3.90
CA GLU A 295 1.88 -19.17 3.45
C GLU A 295 3.22 -18.69 4.01
N VAL A 296 3.47 -18.86 5.31
CA VAL A 296 4.74 -18.46 5.93
C VAL A 296 5.92 -19.21 5.33
N ASP A 297 5.80 -20.53 5.14
CA ASP A 297 6.85 -21.34 4.54
C ASP A 297 7.11 -20.95 3.07
N THR A 298 6.09 -20.49 2.36
CA THR A 298 6.20 -20.04 0.96
C THR A 298 6.81 -18.64 0.86
N VAL A 299 6.36 -17.70 1.70
CA VAL A 299 6.76 -16.29 1.62
C VAL A 299 8.11 -16.05 2.32
N LEU A 300 8.30 -16.56 3.53
CA LEU A 300 9.51 -16.33 4.31
C LEU A 300 10.56 -17.43 4.08
N GLY A 301 10.11 -18.68 3.86
CA GLY A 301 11.01 -19.83 3.81
C GLY A 301 11.93 -19.88 5.03
N LYS A 302 13.25 -19.87 4.80
CA LYS A 302 14.29 -19.80 5.86
C LYS A 302 14.83 -18.38 6.09
N ASP A 303 14.44 -17.41 5.27
CA ASP A 303 14.93 -16.05 5.36
C ASP A 303 14.28 -15.31 6.53
N LYS A 304 14.96 -14.30 7.07
CA LYS A 304 14.36 -13.40 8.06
C LYS A 304 13.19 -12.64 7.43
N ILE A 305 12.19 -12.31 8.24
CA ILE A 305 11.13 -11.43 7.77
C ILE A 305 11.72 -10.07 7.35
N LYS A 306 11.25 -9.55 6.22
CA LYS A 306 11.59 -8.25 5.67
C LYS A 306 10.29 -7.48 5.38
N PHE A 307 10.38 -6.16 5.27
CA PHE A 307 9.23 -5.32 4.98
C PHE A 307 8.49 -5.75 3.70
N GLU A 308 9.23 -6.17 2.67
CA GLU A 308 8.67 -6.66 1.39
C GLU A 308 7.83 -7.94 1.50
N HIS A 309 8.02 -8.73 2.57
CA HIS A 309 7.21 -9.93 2.80
C HIS A 309 5.80 -9.57 3.28
N LEU A 310 5.61 -8.43 3.95
CA LEU A 310 4.33 -8.09 4.58
C LEU A 310 3.18 -8.00 3.56
N GLY A 311 3.44 -7.46 2.37
CA GLY A 311 2.45 -7.38 1.29
C GLY A 311 2.07 -8.74 0.68
N GLN A 312 2.86 -9.78 0.93
CA GLN A 312 2.65 -11.14 0.41
C GLN A 312 1.89 -12.04 1.40
N LEU A 313 1.77 -11.64 2.67
CA LEU A 313 1.08 -12.39 3.74
C LEU A 313 -0.46 -12.22 3.66
N THR A 314 -1.02 -12.54 2.49
CA THR A 314 -2.41 -12.29 2.14
C THR A 314 -3.41 -13.11 2.98
N TYR A 315 -3.04 -14.34 3.36
CA TYR A 315 -3.86 -15.25 4.15
C TYR A 315 -3.81 -14.90 5.64
N ILE A 316 -2.63 -14.59 6.20
CA ILE A 316 -2.53 -14.03 7.56
C ILE A 316 -3.31 -12.71 7.65
N THR A 317 -3.22 -11.84 6.63
CA THR A 317 -4.03 -10.61 6.56
C THR A 317 -5.52 -10.91 6.60
N ALA A 318 -5.98 -11.93 5.86
CA ALA A 318 -7.38 -12.36 5.89
C ALA A 318 -7.78 -12.92 7.28
N VAL A 319 -6.89 -13.69 7.92
CA VAL A 319 -7.12 -14.24 9.27
C VAL A 319 -7.21 -13.14 10.32
N LEU A 320 -6.36 -12.11 10.25
CA LEU A 320 -6.44 -10.93 11.11
C LEU A 320 -7.79 -10.23 10.95
N ARG A 321 -8.23 -9.99 9.71
CA ARG A 321 -9.51 -9.33 9.42
C ARG A 321 -10.70 -10.13 9.94
N GLU A 322 -10.69 -11.45 9.73
CA GLU A 322 -11.77 -12.33 10.18
C GLU A 322 -11.79 -12.48 11.71
N SER A 323 -10.62 -12.59 12.34
CA SER A 323 -10.52 -12.62 13.80
C SER A 323 -11.10 -11.36 14.41
N LEU A 324 -10.83 -10.19 13.84
CA LEU A 324 -11.41 -8.92 14.28
C LEU A 324 -12.91 -8.80 13.99
N ARG A 325 -13.41 -9.47 12.94
CA ARG A 325 -14.85 -9.57 12.65
C ARG A 325 -15.58 -10.53 13.60
N LEU A 326 -14.91 -11.52 14.15
CA LEU A 326 -15.51 -12.47 15.10
C LEU A 326 -15.40 -11.97 16.54
N THR A 327 -14.24 -11.46 16.90
CA THR A 327 -13.86 -11.06 18.26
C THR A 327 -12.92 -9.85 18.18
N PRO A 328 -13.46 -8.63 18.02
CA PRO A 328 -12.66 -7.42 18.02
C PRO A 328 -12.16 -7.16 19.44
N SER A 329 -10.99 -6.54 19.56
CA SER A 329 -10.50 -6.08 20.86
C SER A 329 -11.38 -4.95 21.41
N ILE A 330 -12.00 -4.15 20.55
CA ILE A 330 -12.93 -3.08 20.92
C ILE A 330 -14.35 -3.56 20.62
N GLY A 331 -15.13 -3.80 21.66
CA GLY A 331 -16.48 -4.38 21.56
C GLY A 331 -17.61 -3.36 21.34
N GLU A 332 -17.34 -2.07 21.51
CA GLU A 332 -18.33 -1.00 21.32
C GLU A 332 -17.66 0.33 21.00
N PHE A 333 -18.40 1.25 20.38
CA PHE A 333 -18.03 2.67 20.35
C PHE A 333 -19.19 3.54 20.81
N ILE A 334 -18.85 4.70 21.37
CA ILE A 334 -19.80 5.59 22.03
C ILE A 334 -19.72 6.98 21.43
N VAL A 335 -20.86 7.49 20.97
CA VAL A 335 -21.01 8.86 20.46
C VAL A 335 -22.19 9.57 21.12
N THR A 336 -22.27 10.88 20.95
CA THR A 336 -23.39 11.73 21.40
C THR A 336 -23.66 12.80 20.36
N CYS A 337 -24.81 13.48 20.44
CA CYS A 337 -25.15 14.62 19.59
C CYS A 337 -25.41 15.89 20.42
N SER A 338 -24.92 17.03 19.92
CA SER A 338 -25.08 18.35 20.57
C SER A 338 -26.46 18.97 20.35
N GLU A 339 -27.25 18.40 19.45
CA GLU A 339 -28.60 18.82 19.07
C GLU A 339 -29.49 17.59 18.89
N ASP A 340 -30.81 17.78 18.84
CA ASP A 340 -31.75 16.71 18.53
C ASP A 340 -31.49 16.20 17.10
N GLN A 341 -31.29 14.90 16.94
CA GLN A 341 -31.02 14.23 15.67
C GLN A 341 -32.11 13.22 15.35
N VAL A 342 -32.43 13.02 14.07
CA VAL A 342 -33.34 11.95 13.63
C VAL A 342 -32.58 10.92 12.81
N ILE A 343 -32.64 9.64 13.21
CA ILE A 343 -31.94 8.52 12.56
C ILE A 343 -32.90 7.42 12.11
N GLY A 344 -32.40 6.46 11.34
CA GLY A 344 -33.16 5.33 10.80
C GLY A 344 -34.09 5.75 9.68
N ASN A 345 -33.60 6.56 8.74
CA ASN A 345 -34.39 7.16 7.65
C ASN A 345 -35.58 8.00 8.14
N GLY A 346 -35.35 8.89 9.12
CA GLY A 346 -36.39 9.79 9.64
C GLY A 346 -37.31 9.17 10.69
N LYS A 347 -37.03 7.95 11.14
CA LYS A 347 -37.94 7.18 12.00
C LYS A 347 -37.79 7.49 13.49
N TYR A 348 -36.59 7.74 13.98
CA TYR A 348 -36.29 7.75 15.41
C TYR A 348 -35.61 9.04 15.86
N LEU A 349 -36.16 9.68 16.91
CA LEU A 349 -35.57 10.87 17.53
C LEU A 349 -34.52 10.48 18.57
N ILE A 350 -33.32 11.00 18.40
CA ILE A 350 -32.25 11.01 19.41
C ILE A 350 -32.19 12.43 19.97
N LYS A 351 -32.47 12.56 21.27
CA LYS A 351 -32.43 13.88 21.92
C LYS A 351 -30.98 14.33 22.10
N LYS A 352 -30.76 15.63 22.11
CA LYS A 352 -29.50 16.25 22.54
C LYS A 352 -28.95 15.59 23.82
N ASP A 353 -27.64 15.39 23.85
CA ASP A 353 -26.87 14.78 24.95
C ASP A 353 -27.24 13.30 25.25
N THR A 354 -27.95 12.64 24.34
CA THR A 354 -28.19 11.19 24.42
C THR A 354 -26.93 10.45 23.98
N THR A 355 -26.43 9.58 24.85
CA THR A 355 -25.34 8.66 24.52
C THR A 355 -25.87 7.58 23.58
N VAL A 356 -25.24 7.42 22.43
CA VAL A 356 -25.50 6.32 21.50
C VAL A 356 -24.34 5.35 21.55
N VAL A 357 -24.63 4.11 21.94
CA VAL A 357 -23.68 3.00 22.01
C VAL A 357 -23.91 2.11 20.81
N GLU A 358 -22.89 1.93 19.97
CA GLU A 358 -22.90 0.90 18.96
C GLU A 358 -22.30 -0.37 19.54
N GLU A 359 -23.12 -1.42 19.60
CA GLU A 359 -22.70 -2.73 20.05
C GLU A 359 -22.22 -3.56 18.86
N PHE A 360 -21.02 -4.11 19.01
CA PHE A 360 -20.43 -4.93 17.97
C PHE A 360 -21.26 -6.20 17.69
N LYS A 361 -21.53 -6.46 16.40
CA LYS A 361 -22.12 -7.71 15.90
C LYS A 361 -21.32 -8.27 14.72
N PRO A 362 -20.81 -9.51 14.78
CA PRO A 362 -20.09 -10.14 13.67
C PRO A 362 -20.87 -10.12 12.35
N GLU A 363 -22.20 -10.30 12.41
CA GLU A 363 -23.09 -10.36 11.25
C GLU A 363 -23.26 -8.98 10.59
N ARG A 364 -23.16 -7.89 11.38
CA ARG A 364 -23.26 -6.51 10.90
C ARG A 364 -22.17 -6.22 9.87
N MET A 365 -20.95 -6.70 10.10
CA MET A 365 -19.80 -6.43 9.22
C MET A 365 -19.92 -7.07 7.83
N LEU A 366 -20.96 -7.85 7.57
CA LEU A 366 -21.22 -8.56 6.31
C LEU A 366 -22.42 -7.98 5.51
N ASP A 367 -23.18 -7.03 6.08
CA ASP A 367 -24.35 -6.37 5.46
C ASP A 367 -25.37 -7.34 4.83
N GLY A 368 -25.54 -8.53 5.41
CA GLY A 368 -26.47 -9.56 4.88
C GLY A 368 -26.11 -10.12 3.48
N ARG A 369 -24.97 -9.73 2.89
CA ARG A 369 -24.49 -10.25 1.59
C ARG A 369 -23.92 -11.66 1.68
N PHE A 370 -23.62 -12.08 2.91
CA PHE A 370 -23.34 -13.46 3.25
C PHE A 370 -24.54 -13.96 4.05
N GLU A 371 -25.47 -14.65 3.39
CA GLU A 371 -26.49 -15.42 4.09
C GLU A 371 -25.79 -16.29 5.12
N ALA A 372 -26.15 -16.11 6.39
CA ALA A 372 -25.73 -16.88 7.56
C ALA A 372 -24.63 -17.89 7.25
N LEU A 373 -23.35 -17.48 7.34
CA LEU A 373 -22.29 -18.46 7.51
C LEU A 373 -22.74 -19.33 8.69
N PRO A 374 -22.89 -20.65 8.51
CA PRO A 374 -23.34 -21.53 9.56
C PRO A 374 -22.53 -21.23 10.82
N VAL A 375 -23.18 -21.19 11.97
CA VAL A 375 -22.49 -21.18 13.26
C VAL A 375 -21.69 -22.49 13.32
N GLY A 376 -20.45 -22.43 12.83
CA GLY A 376 -19.71 -23.57 12.33
C GLY A 376 -18.72 -23.11 11.26
N ILE A 377 -17.49 -22.86 11.69
CA ILE A 377 -16.41 -22.22 10.93
C ILE A 377 -16.04 -23.08 9.70
N GLN A 378 -16.77 -22.91 8.61
CA GLN A 378 -16.38 -23.33 7.27
C GLN A 378 -15.87 -22.09 6.54
N LEU A 379 -14.60 -21.78 6.79
CA LEU A 379 -13.97 -20.54 6.33
C LEU A 379 -13.77 -20.57 4.80
N CYS A 380 -14.77 -20.08 4.07
CA CYS A 380 -14.64 -19.67 2.67
C CYS A 380 -13.97 -18.30 2.61
N PHE A 381 -12.64 -18.28 2.72
CA PHE A 381 -11.78 -17.09 2.57
C PHE A 381 -11.68 -16.57 1.11
N SER A 382 -12.51 -17.05 0.18
CA SER A 382 -12.52 -16.60 -1.21
C SER A 382 -13.19 -15.24 -1.40
N ASP A 383 -14.11 -14.87 -0.52
CA ASP A 383 -15.12 -13.84 -0.82
C ASP A 383 -14.81 -12.47 -0.18
N PHE A 384 -13.76 -12.38 0.65
CA PHE A 384 -13.28 -11.13 1.25
C PHE A 384 -12.27 -10.35 0.37
N LYS A 385 -12.06 -10.78 -0.88
CA LYS A 385 -11.08 -10.15 -1.79
C LYS A 385 -11.60 -8.89 -2.48
N ASP A 386 -12.91 -8.63 -2.43
CA ASP A 386 -13.53 -7.46 -3.05
C ASP A 386 -14.22 -6.57 -2.01
N LEU A 387 -13.44 -5.66 -1.42
CA LEU A 387 -13.93 -4.69 -0.43
C LEU A 387 -14.85 -3.62 -1.05
N SER A 388 -14.92 -3.52 -2.38
CA SER A 388 -15.87 -2.62 -3.05
C SER A 388 -17.33 -3.00 -2.78
N LEU A 389 -17.55 -4.26 -2.33
CA LEU A 389 -18.84 -4.81 -1.94
C LEU A 389 -19.20 -4.58 -0.46
N VAL A 390 -18.30 -4.05 0.36
CA VAL A 390 -18.62 -3.71 1.76
C VAL A 390 -19.10 -2.26 1.80
N GLN A 391 -20.29 -2.01 2.35
CA GLN A 391 -20.76 -0.63 2.49
C GLN A 391 -19.79 0.21 3.35
N PRO A 392 -19.62 1.52 3.07
CA PRO A 392 -18.75 2.39 3.86
C PRO A 392 -18.98 2.24 5.36
N LYS A 393 -17.91 2.16 6.17
CA LYS A 393 -17.96 2.05 7.64
C LYS A 393 -18.69 0.81 8.21
N ALA A 394 -18.95 -0.23 7.41
CA ALA A 394 -19.50 -1.49 7.93
C ALA A 394 -18.46 -2.30 8.73
N TRP A 395 -17.17 -2.25 8.35
CA TRP A 395 -16.06 -2.91 9.04
C TRP A 395 -15.17 -1.89 9.77
N ILE A 396 -15.28 -1.81 11.10
CA ILE A 396 -14.62 -0.80 11.96
C ILE A 396 -14.05 -1.41 13.27
N PRO A 397 -13.26 -2.49 13.21
CA PRO A 397 -12.79 -3.18 14.42
C PRO A 397 -11.76 -2.39 15.27
N PHE A 398 -11.27 -1.26 14.76
CA PHE A 398 -10.42 -0.31 15.50
C PHE A 398 -11.17 0.99 15.86
N GLY A 399 -12.50 0.99 15.77
CA GLY A 399 -13.31 2.20 15.81
C GLY A 399 -13.19 3.02 14.51
N SER A 400 -13.72 4.24 14.51
CA SER A 400 -13.68 5.17 13.38
C SER A 400 -12.37 5.95 13.23
N GLY A 401 -11.49 5.92 14.24
CA GLY A 401 -10.20 6.62 14.21
C GLY A 401 -9.11 5.80 13.51
N SER A 402 -8.66 6.23 12.33
CA SER A 402 -7.71 5.48 11.47
C SER A 402 -6.21 5.59 11.84
N ARG A 403 -5.88 6.30 12.93
CA ARG A 403 -4.56 6.93 13.15
C ARG A 403 -3.44 5.97 13.57
N GLY A 404 -3.76 4.89 14.29
CA GLY A 404 -2.79 3.87 14.74
C GLY A 404 -2.87 2.55 14.00
N ARG A 405 -3.88 2.38 13.13
CA ARG A 405 -4.16 1.09 12.47
C ARG A 405 -2.97 0.56 11.65
N PRO A 406 -2.28 1.36 10.81
CA PRO A 406 -1.14 0.86 10.04
C PRO A 406 0.00 0.33 10.92
N PHE A 407 0.26 0.98 12.06
CA PHE A 407 1.27 0.55 13.04
C PHE A 407 0.94 -0.84 13.59
N SER A 408 -0.24 -1.00 14.17
CA SER A 408 -0.69 -2.28 14.76
C SER A 408 -0.77 -3.39 13.70
N TRP A 409 -1.13 -3.06 12.47
CA TRP A 409 -1.20 -4.03 11.37
C TRP A 409 0.18 -4.55 10.97
N GLN A 410 1.16 -3.64 10.85
CA GLN A 410 2.55 -4.00 10.57
C GLN A 410 3.13 -4.85 11.70
N GLU A 411 2.91 -4.45 12.96
CA GLU A 411 3.35 -5.21 14.14
C GLU A 411 2.76 -6.62 14.13
N ALA A 412 1.43 -6.75 13.94
CA ALA A 412 0.75 -8.03 14.00
C ALA A 412 1.17 -8.99 12.88
N LEU A 413 1.32 -8.49 11.65
CA LEU A 413 1.83 -9.30 10.54
C LEU A 413 3.27 -9.74 10.81
N THR A 414 4.10 -8.84 11.33
CA THR A 414 5.51 -9.14 11.66
C THR A 414 5.61 -10.21 12.74
N ALA A 415 4.82 -10.06 13.81
CA ALA A 415 4.77 -11.01 14.92
C ALA A 415 4.27 -12.38 14.44
N LEU A 416 3.08 -12.46 13.84
CA LEU A 416 2.49 -13.74 13.43
C LEU A 416 3.37 -14.49 12.43
N ALA A 417 3.87 -13.82 11.38
CA ALA A 417 4.71 -14.50 10.40
C ALA A 417 6.01 -15.02 11.01
N THR A 418 6.67 -14.22 11.88
CA THR A 418 7.89 -14.66 12.55
C THR A 418 7.61 -15.82 13.52
N LEU A 419 6.53 -15.75 14.29
CA LEU A 419 6.16 -16.78 15.26
C LEU A 419 5.81 -18.10 14.60
N PHE A 420 5.01 -18.10 13.52
CA PHE A 420 4.67 -19.31 12.76
C PHE A 420 5.84 -19.83 11.91
N GLN A 421 6.82 -18.98 11.59
CA GLN A 421 8.08 -19.44 11.00
C GLN A 421 8.88 -20.25 12.02
N LYS A 422 8.90 -19.83 13.28
CA LYS A 422 9.79 -20.42 14.32
C LYS A 422 9.16 -21.56 15.12
N PHE A 423 7.85 -21.54 15.33
CA PHE A 423 7.18 -22.46 16.24
C PHE A 423 6.00 -23.19 15.61
N ASP A 424 5.82 -24.42 16.04
CA ASP A 424 4.55 -25.12 16.01
C ASP A 424 3.78 -24.84 17.30
N PHE A 425 2.48 -24.65 17.23
CA PHE A 425 1.67 -24.26 18.39
C PHE A 425 0.67 -25.35 18.73
N VAL A 426 0.51 -25.62 20.02
CA VAL A 426 -0.43 -26.64 20.53
C VAL A 426 -1.20 -26.04 21.71
N PRO A 427 -2.55 -26.09 21.72
CA PRO A 427 -3.33 -25.61 22.87
C PRO A 427 -3.00 -26.44 24.11
N VAL A 428 -2.91 -25.80 25.28
CA VAL A 428 -2.73 -26.50 26.56
C VAL A 428 -3.99 -27.30 26.91
N ASP A 429 -5.16 -26.68 26.72
CA ASP A 429 -6.47 -27.31 26.85
C ASP A 429 -7.18 -27.33 25.48
N PRO A 430 -7.21 -28.48 24.78
CA PRO A 430 -7.95 -28.63 23.51
C PRO A 430 -9.46 -28.45 23.65
N ALA A 431 -10.02 -28.57 24.86
CA ALA A 431 -11.44 -28.43 25.15
C ALA A 431 -11.82 -27.00 25.61
N TYR A 432 -10.87 -26.06 25.60
CA TYR A 432 -11.09 -24.68 26.02
C TYR A 432 -12.31 -24.07 25.30
N LYS A 433 -13.23 -23.51 26.10
CA LYS A 433 -14.35 -22.72 25.64
C LYS A 433 -14.04 -21.25 25.85
N LEU A 434 -14.34 -20.42 24.85
CA LEU A 434 -14.09 -18.99 24.92
C LEU A 434 -14.79 -18.38 26.12
N GLN A 435 -14.01 -17.88 27.07
CA GLN A 435 -14.42 -16.96 28.12
C GLN A 435 -13.79 -15.61 27.83
N ILE A 436 -14.53 -14.52 28.05
CA ILE A 436 -14.08 -13.16 27.75
C ILE A 436 -13.64 -12.49 29.05
N LYS A 437 -12.39 -12.02 29.06
CA LYS A 437 -11.91 -11.09 30.08
C LYS A 437 -11.99 -9.68 29.53
N GLN A 438 -12.69 -8.80 30.24
CA GLN A 438 -12.82 -7.38 29.90
C GLN A 438 -12.02 -6.52 30.86
N THR A 439 -11.02 -5.83 30.33
CA THR A 439 -10.33 -4.71 30.99
C THR A 439 -10.94 -3.42 30.45
N ILE A 440 -10.25 -2.73 29.55
CA ILE A 440 -10.82 -1.72 28.64
C ILE A 440 -11.12 -2.38 27.29
N THR A 441 -10.30 -3.35 26.89
CA THR A 441 -10.49 -4.17 25.69
C THR A 441 -10.91 -5.59 26.04
N LEU A 442 -11.34 -6.35 25.04
CA LEU A 442 -11.70 -7.76 25.16
C LEU A 442 -10.49 -8.65 24.88
N LYS A 443 -10.31 -9.71 25.68
CA LYS A 443 -9.29 -10.75 25.49
C LYS A 443 -9.84 -12.13 25.88
N PRO A 444 -9.30 -13.23 25.33
CA PRO A 444 -9.66 -14.57 25.79
C PRO A 444 -9.12 -14.82 27.20
N GLN A 445 -9.98 -15.25 28.11
CA GLN A 445 -9.64 -15.52 29.51
C GLN A 445 -9.09 -16.93 29.70
N GLY A 446 -7.87 -17.06 30.21
CA GLY A 446 -7.32 -18.37 30.59
C GLY A 446 -6.95 -19.28 29.40
N PHE A 447 -7.02 -18.77 28.17
CA PHE A 447 -6.52 -19.46 26.99
C PHE A 447 -4.99 -19.54 27.03
N LYS A 448 -4.42 -20.75 26.90
CA LYS A 448 -2.98 -20.98 26.90
C LYS A 448 -2.56 -21.94 25.79
N PHE A 449 -1.35 -21.76 25.27
CA PHE A 449 -0.74 -22.69 24.30
C PHE A 449 0.73 -22.95 24.63
N ARG A 450 1.31 -23.95 23.97
CA ARG A 450 2.75 -24.22 23.98
C ARG A 450 3.32 -23.91 22.60
N ALA A 451 4.51 -23.33 22.57
CA ALA A 451 5.28 -23.07 21.36
C ALA A 451 6.43 -24.08 21.25
N ILE A 452 6.40 -24.91 20.22
CA ILE A 452 7.35 -25.99 19.97
C ILE A 452 8.30 -25.53 18.85
N PRO A 453 9.60 -25.35 19.11
CA PRO A 453 10.54 -24.94 18.07
C PRO A 453 10.51 -25.88 16.86
N ARG A 454 10.42 -25.32 15.65
CA ARG A 454 10.42 -26.10 14.41
C ARG A 454 11.82 -26.65 14.13
N LYS A 455 11.90 -27.84 13.52
CA LYS A 455 13.18 -28.45 13.15
C LYS A 455 13.78 -27.74 11.93
N GLY A 456 15.06 -27.37 12.00
CA GLY A 456 15.80 -26.80 10.86
C GLY A 456 15.58 -25.31 10.60
N THR A 457 14.91 -24.61 11.53
CA THR A 457 14.84 -23.15 11.56
C THR A 457 16.03 -22.59 12.34
N PRO A 458 16.80 -21.64 11.78
CA PRO A 458 17.95 -21.04 12.47
C PRO A 458 17.50 -20.33 13.75
N SER A 459 18.22 -20.51 14.87
CA SER A 459 17.94 -19.74 16.09
C SER A 459 18.27 -18.27 15.84
N PHE A 460 17.55 -17.36 16.50
CA PHE A 460 17.86 -15.92 16.43
C PHE A 460 19.26 -15.60 17.00
N SER A 461 19.79 -16.47 17.86
CA SER A 461 21.09 -16.31 18.52
C SER A 461 22.32 -16.51 17.62
N ASP A 462 22.19 -17.17 16.46
CA ASP A 462 23.30 -17.38 15.52
C ASP A 462 23.65 -16.13 14.68
N ILE A 463 22.97 -14.99 14.90
CA ILE A 463 22.94 -13.88 13.92
C ILE A 463 23.35 -12.52 14.51
N THR A 464 23.91 -12.45 15.72
CA THR A 464 24.33 -11.18 16.35
C THR A 464 25.82 -10.84 16.24
N GLN A 465 26.65 -11.61 15.51
CA GLN A 465 28.08 -11.33 15.40
C GLN A 465 28.53 -10.41 14.25
N SER A 466 27.63 -9.93 13.41
CA SER A 466 28.03 -9.14 12.22
C SER A 466 27.20 -7.88 12.06
N GLN A 467 27.35 -6.93 12.99
CA GLN A 467 27.17 -5.48 12.74
C GLN A 467 27.47 -4.69 14.02
N ILE A 468 28.74 -4.34 14.24
CA ILE A 468 29.11 -3.15 15.00
C ILE A 468 30.11 -2.39 14.13
N SER A 469 29.89 -1.07 14.04
CA SER A 469 30.73 -0.02 13.46
C SER A 469 30.38 0.44 12.03
N ALA A 470 29.56 1.50 11.95
CA ALA A 470 29.84 2.65 11.09
C ALA A 470 29.14 3.91 11.63
N SER A 471 29.92 4.90 12.06
CA SER A 471 29.48 6.22 12.51
C SER A 471 29.02 7.10 11.34
N VAL A 472 27.90 7.80 11.52
CA VAL A 472 27.31 8.75 10.54
C VAL A 472 27.96 10.13 10.69
N PRO A 473 28.41 10.81 9.61
CA PRO A 473 28.83 12.21 9.66
C PRO A 473 27.62 13.17 9.58
N ALA A 474 27.73 14.32 10.25
CA ALA A 474 26.71 15.37 10.37
C ALA A 474 26.37 16.08 9.04
N PRO A 475 25.16 16.66 8.90
CA PRO A 475 24.72 17.35 7.68
C PRO A 475 25.35 18.76 7.53
N PRO A 476 25.58 19.26 6.29
CA PRO A 476 26.09 20.60 6.07
C PRO A 476 25.00 21.68 6.11
N THR A 477 25.38 22.86 6.57
CA THR A 477 24.56 24.07 6.72
C THR A 477 24.23 24.72 5.37
N VAL A 478 22.97 25.08 5.15
CA VAL A 478 22.51 25.78 3.93
C VAL A 478 22.66 27.30 4.08
N VAL A 479 23.29 27.95 3.11
CA VAL A 479 23.45 29.41 3.01
C VAL A 479 22.35 29.97 2.09
N ASN A 480 21.64 31.01 2.55
CA ASN A 480 20.62 31.73 1.78
C ASN A 480 21.27 32.69 0.77
N GLY A 481 20.99 32.51 -0.53
CA GLY A 481 21.31 33.45 -1.61
C GLY A 481 20.04 34.15 -2.13
N GLY A 482 20.13 35.45 -2.42
CA GLY A 482 19.02 36.36 -2.71
C GLY A 482 18.23 36.09 -4.00
N VAL A 483 17.00 36.62 -4.04
CA VAL A 483 15.98 36.43 -5.09
C VAL A 483 16.15 37.44 -6.23
N GLU A 484 16.32 36.96 -7.47
CA GLU A 484 16.10 37.75 -8.70
C GLU A 484 14.63 37.65 -9.18
N LYS A 485 14.18 38.64 -9.95
CA LYS A 485 12.80 38.80 -10.45
C LYS A 485 12.38 37.67 -11.42
N GLY A 486 11.71 36.63 -10.92
CA GLY A 486 11.06 35.58 -11.71
C GLY A 486 9.52 35.57 -11.58
N ILE A 487 8.84 34.81 -12.45
CA ILE A 487 7.39 34.54 -12.31
C ILE A 487 7.19 33.61 -11.11
N PRO A 488 6.42 34.01 -10.09
CA PRO A 488 6.31 33.21 -8.88
C PRO A 488 5.45 31.95 -9.12
N LEU A 489 5.97 30.78 -8.72
CA LEU A 489 5.25 29.50 -8.74
C LEU A 489 4.69 29.20 -7.34
N TYR A 490 3.41 28.86 -7.28
CA TYR A 490 2.74 28.55 -6.02
C TYR A 490 2.48 27.07 -5.93
N VAL A 491 3.12 26.40 -4.97
CA VAL A 491 2.89 24.97 -4.72
C VAL A 491 2.13 24.82 -3.42
N LEU A 492 0.84 24.48 -3.54
CA LEU A 492 -0.04 24.23 -2.42
C LEU A 492 -0.09 22.72 -2.14
N TYR A 493 -0.23 22.35 -0.86
CA TYR A 493 -0.44 20.96 -0.50
C TYR A 493 -1.59 20.76 0.48
N GLY A 494 -2.36 19.71 0.26
CA GLY A 494 -3.30 19.16 1.23
C GLY A 494 -2.78 17.83 1.75
N SER A 495 -2.29 17.79 2.99
CA SER A 495 -1.69 16.59 3.56
C SER A 495 -1.90 16.45 5.07
N ASN A 496 -2.47 15.33 5.51
CA ASN A 496 -2.49 14.94 6.93
C ASN A 496 -1.29 14.06 7.31
N SER A 497 -0.74 13.29 6.35
CA SER A 497 0.31 12.28 6.57
C SER A 497 1.67 12.66 5.98
N GLY A 498 1.83 13.89 5.49
CA GLY A 498 3.08 14.44 4.95
C GLY A 498 3.51 13.96 3.55
N SER A 499 2.78 13.03 2.92
CA SER A 499 3.16 12.51 1.59
C SER A 499 3.02 13.57 0.50
N CYS A 500 1.87 14.25 0.45
CA CYS A 500 1.64 15.35 -0.50
C CYS A 500 2.52 16.57 -0.20
N GLU A 501 2.86 16.77 1.07
CA GLU A 501 3.84 17.80 1.46
C GLU A 501 5.23 17.48 0.88
N GLY A 502 5.72 16.25 0.99
CA GLY A 502 7.00 15.84 0.41
C GLY A 502 7.05 15.97 -1.12
N PHE A 503 5.96 15.63 -1.80
CA PHE A 503 5.79 15.86 -3.24
C PHE A 503 5.79 17.35 -3.59
N ALA A 504 5.04 18.17 -2.86
CA ALA A 504 5.03 19.61 -3.05
C ALA A 504 6.41 20.25 -2.79
N GLN A 505 7.14 19.79 -1.76
CA GLN A 505 8.50 20.21 -1.49
C GLN A 505 9.46 19.82 -2.62
N THR A 506 9.26 18.66 -3.25
CA THR A 506 10.04 18.23 -4.42
C THR A 506 9.85 19.20 -5.58
N ILE A 507 8.60 19.56 -5.89
CA ILE A 507 8.27 20.55 -6.94
C ILE A 507 8.87 21.92 -6.59
N ALA A 508 8.67 22.38 -5.36
CA ALA A 508 9.16 23.68 -4.89
C ALA A 508 10.70 23.76 -4.89
N SER A 509 11.40 22.68 -4.55
CA SER A 509 12.86 22.61 -4.55
C SER A 509 13.48 22.70 -5.95
N LYS A 510 12.71 22.32 -6.98
CA LYS A 510 13.09 22.42 -8.39
C LYS A 510 12.72 23.79 -9.01
N ALA A 511 11.94 24.62 -8.30
CA ALA A 511 11.62 25.99 -8.69
C ALA A 511 12.60 27.00 -8.06
N ALA A 512 13.01 28.02 -8.82
CA ALA A 512 13.86 29.09 -8.32
C ALA A 512 13.04 30.13 -7.54
N GLY A 513 12.81 29.91 -6.24
CA GLY A 513 12.26 30.91 -5.30
C GLY A 513 11.01 30.46 -4.53
N LYS A 514 10.78 31.07 -3.35
CA LYS A 514 9.64 30.78 -2.45
C LYS A 514 8.71 31.99 -2.31
N ALA A 515 7.40 31.78 -2.39
CA ALA A 515 6.37 32.75 -2.01
C ALA A 515 5.18 32.03 -1.33
N SER A 516 4.40 32.75 -0.52
CA SER A 516 3.54 32.17 0.53
C SER A 516 2.09 32.69 0.58
N ASN A 517 1.43 32.94 -0.56
CA ASN A 517 -0.03 33.17 -0.64
C ASN A 517 -0.56 32.84 -2.04
N ILE A 518 -1.85 32.52 -2.21
CA ILE A 518 -2.48 32.35 -3.52
C ILE A 518 -2.51 33.70 -4.23
N PRO A 519 -1.94 33.81 -5.43
CA PRO A 519 -2.02 35.07 -6.14
C PRO A 519 -2.41 34.88 -7.59
N THR A 520 -2.71 36.01 -8.20
CA THR A 520 -3.23 36.11 -9.56
C THR A 520 -2.11 36.40 -10.57
N ASP A 521 -0.85 36.34 -10.14
CA ASP A 521 0.35 36.73 -10.89
C ASP A 521 1.26 35.55 -11.29
N GLY A 522 0.85 34.31 -11.05
CA GLY A 522 1.63 33.11 -11.38
C GLY A 522 0.86 31.78 -11.30
N PRO A 523 1.46 30.67 -11.78
CA PRO A 523 0.80 29.35 -11.81
C PRO A 523 0.63 28.74 -10.43
N VAL A 524 -0.46 27.98 -10.25
CA VAL A 524 -0.79 27.28 -9.00
C VAL A 524 -0.75 25.77 -9.19
N VAL A 525 0.15 25.09 -8.49
CA VAL A 525 0.28 23.63 -8.47
C VAL A 525 -0.25 23.12 -7.14
N ILE A 526 -1.20 22.19 -7.18
CA ILE A 526 -1.88 21.68 -5.99
C ILE A 526 -1.60 20.20 -5.85
N VAL A 527 -0.96 19.79 -4.77
CA VAL A 527 -0.75 18.38 -4.41
C VAL A 527 -1.62 18.04 -3.23
N THR A 528 -2.74 17.35 -3.43
CA THR A 528 -3.73 17.15 -2.34
C THR A 528 -4.15 15.71 -2.19
N ALA A 529 -4.42 15.30 -0.95
CA ALA A 529 -4.91 13.97 -0.62
C ALA A 529 -6.44 13.96 -0.41
N SER A 530 -7.05 12.80 -0.62
CA SER A 530 -8.44 12.52 -0.23
C SER A 530 -8.44 11.62 1.01
N PHE A 531 -9.02 12.08 2.12
CA PHE A 531 -9.15 11.32 3.36
C PHE A 531 -10.61 10.94 3.57
N GLU A 532 -10.96 9.69 3.28
CA GLU A 532 -12.35 9.20 3.30
C GLU A 532 -13.32 10.03 2.43
N GLY A 533 -12.78 10.74 1.45
CA GLY A 533 -13.54 11.64 0.59
C GLY A 533 -13.56 13.09 1.05
N GLU A 534 -13.08 13.40 2.24
CA GLU A 534 -12.95 14.76 2.77
C GLU A 534 -11.52 15.31 2.54
N PRO A 535 -11.33 16.65 2.49
CA PRO A 535 -10.02 17.23 2.27
C PRO A 535 -9.09 16.98 3.46
N ALA A 536 -7.79 17.07 3.22
CA ALA A 536 -6.83 17.17 4.31
C ALA A 536 -7.18 18.35 5.24
N ASP A 537 -6.89 18.23 6.53
CA ASP A 537 -7.25 19.22 7.56
C ASP A 537 -6.70 20.60 7.20
N ASN A 538 -5.47 20.65 6.67
CA ASN A 538 -4.83 21.88 6.24
C ASN A 538 -5.40 22.45 4.91
N ALA A 539 -6.16 21.66 4.16
CA ALA A 539 -6.83 22.05 2.92
C ALA A 539 -8.35 22.28 3.10
N GLY A 540 -8.90 22.04 4.29
CA GLY A 540 -10.34 22.14 4.57
C GLY A 540 -10.93 23.49 4.20
N HIS A 541 -10.40 24.59 4.74
CA HIS A 541 -10.86 25.95 4.44
C HIS A 541 -10.71 26.31 2.95
N PHE A 542 -9.66 25.81 2.30
CA PHE A 542 -9.42 26.06 0.86
C PHE A 542 -10.48 25.38 0.00
N VAL A 543 -10.79 24.11 0.28
CA VAL A 543 -11.82 23.36 -0.45
C VAL A 543 -13.22 23.91 -0.15
N GLU A 544 -13.50 24.28 1.10
CA GLU A 544 -14.75 24.94 1.46
C GLU A 544 -14.91 26.25 0.70
N ALA A 545 -13.91 27.16 0.75
CA ALA A 545 -13.93 28.42 0.03
C ALA A 545 -14.13 28.24 -1.49
N LEU A 546 -13.48 27.24 -2.11
CA LEU A 546 -13.66 26.92 -3.52
C LEU A 546 -15.09 26.44 -3.84
N THR A 547 -15.75 25.74 -2.90
CA THR A 547 -17.06 25.12 -3.13
C THR A 547 -18.25 26.03 -2.78
N THR A 548 -18.13 26.90 -1.78
CA THR A 548 -19.26 27.66 -1.21
C THR A 548 -19.30 29.14 -1.60
N LEU A 549 -18.18 29.74 -2.00
CA LEU A 549 -18.15 31.17 -2.33
C LEU A 549 -18.58 31.40 -3.79
N ASP A 550 -19.75 32.02 -3.96
CA ASP A 550 -20.20 32.60 -5.25
C ASP A 550 -19.31 33.78 -5.70
N ASP A 551 -18.56 34.36 -4.76
CA ASP A 551 -17.67 35.51 -4.95
C ASP A 551 -16.25 35.15 -5.41
N VAL A 552 -15.91 33.85 -5.51
CA VAL A 552 -14.74 33.44 -6.31
C VAL A 552 -15.17 33.50 -7.78
N LYS A 553 -15.29 34.74 -8.27
CA LYS A 553 -15.31 35.14 -9.67
C LYS A 553 -13.91 35.63 -10.00
N ASP A 554 -13.52 35.55 -11.27
CA ASP A 554 -12.24 36.05 -11.79
C ASP A 554 -11.00 35.16 -11.53
N LEU A 555 -11.13 33.83 -11.67
CA LEU A 555 -9.94 32.96 -11.82
C LEU A 555 -9.45 32.87 -13.27
N ASP A 556 -10.01 33.66 -14.20
CA ASP A 556 -9.69 33.63 -15.64
C ASP A 556 -8.19 33.82 -15.94
N ASN A 557 -7.46 34.47 -15.04
CA ASN A 557 -6.02 34.71 -15.16
C ASN A 557 -5.16 33.69 -14.37
N VAL A 558 -5.76 32.72 -13.70
CA VAL A 558 -5.06 31.67 -12.94
C VAL A 558 -4.92 30.45 -13.82
N SER A 559 -3.70 29.94 -13.93
CA SER A 559 -3.45 28.61 -14.51
C SER A 559 -3.04 27.63 -13.43
N PHE A 560 -3.50 26.38 -13.54
CA PHE A 560 -3.34 25.41 -12.45
C PHE A 560 -3.05 23.98 -12.92
N ALA A 561 -2.46 23.18 -12.03
CA ALA A 561 -2.30 21.74 -12.20
C ALA A 561 -2.52 21.02 -10.85
N VAL A 562 -3.15 19.85 -10.87
CA VAL A 562 -3.45 19.09 -9.64
C VAL A 562 -2.83 17.69 -9.70
N PHE A 563 -2.20 17.28 -8.60
CA PHE A 563 -1.84 15.88 -8.33
C PHE A 563 -2.58 15.37 -7.09
N GLY A 564 -3.25 14.23 -7.24
CA GLY A 564 -4.08 13.61 -6.24
C GLY A 564 -3.45 12.38 -5.61
N ALA A 565 -3.41 12.34 -4.27
CA ALA A 565 -3.12 11.13 -3.53
C ALA A 565 -4.43 10.49 -3.02
N GLY A 566 -4.83 9.39 -3.66
CA GLY A 566 -5.98 8.56 -3.29
C GLY A 566 -5.52 7.22 -2.74
N ASN A 567 -6.45 6.42 -2.23
CA ASN A 567 -6.18 5.06 -1.77
C ASN A 567 -7.36 4.15 -2.14
N HIS A 568 -7.10 3.08 -2.91
CA HIS A 568 -8.15 2.18 -3.39
C HIS A 568 -8.86 1.37 -2.28
N GLU A 569 -8.32 1.32 -1.05
CA GLU A 569 -9.06 0.79 0.10
C GLU A 569 -10.32 1.61 0.42
N TRP A 570 -10.39 2.88 -0.01
CA TRP A 570 -11.59 3.73 0.02
C TRP A 570 -12.21 3.89 -1.38
N ALA A 571 -12.55 2.77 -2.01
CA ALA A 571 -12.98 2.71 -3.41
C ALA A 571 -14.09 3.72 -3.80
N GLN A 572 -15.05 3.99 -2.91
CA GLN A 572 -16.15 4.94 -3.19
C GLN A 572 -15.73 6.42 -3.16
N THR A 573 -14.64 6.74 -2.48
CA THR A 573 -14.15 8.12 -2.32
C THR A 573 -12.73 8.31 -2.85
N TYR A 574 -12.26 7.32 -3.64
CA TYR A 574 -10.97 7.34 -4.31
C TYR A 574 -10.82 8.62 -5.15
N GLN A 575 -9.78 9.40 -4.84
CA GLN A 575 -9.47 10.67 -5.50
C GLN A 575 -10.59 11.73 -5.46
N ARG A 576 -11.60 11.61 -4.58
CA ARG A 576 -12.74 12.56 -4.52
C ARG A 576 -12.29 14.01 -4.42
N ILE A 577 -11.42 14.36 -3.46
CA ILE A 577 -10.99 15.75 -3.25
C ILE A 577 -10.10 16.28 -4.37
N PRO A 578 -9.05 15.55 -4.81
CA PRO A 578 -8.27 15.99 -5.97
C PRO A 578 -9.11 16.24 -7.22
N ARG A 579 -10.06 15.35 -7.53
CA ARG A 579 -11.02 15.52 -8.63
C ARG A 579 -11.95 16.71 -8.42
N LEU A 580 -12.42 16.92 -7.19
CA LEU A 580 -13.29 18.04 -6.84
C LEU A 580 -12.56 19.38 -7.04
N VAL A 581 -11.34 19.50 -6.54
CA VAL A 581 -10.50 20.71 -6.67
C VAL A 581 -10.20 20.99 -8.14
N ASP A 582 -9.77 19.98 -8.89
CA ASP A 582 -9.47 20.12 -10.32
C ASP A 582 -10.70 20.57 -11.12
N ALA A 583 -11.86 19.95 -10.90
CA ALA A 583 -13.10 20.28 -11.60
C ALA A 583 -13.65 21.67 -11.24
N ILE A 584 -13.57 22.08 -9.97
CA ILE A 584 -14.09 23.39 -9.54
C ILE A 584 -13.22 24.54 -10.04
N LEU A 585 -11.90 24.39 -10.03
CA LEU A 585 -10.98 25.41 -10.56
C LEU A 585 -11.26 25.68 -12.04
N GLU A 586 -11.40 24.62 -12.85
CA GLU A 586 -11.77 24.77 -14.27
C GLU A 586 -13.16 25.41 -14.43
N LYS A 587 -14.16 24.96 -13.68
CA LYS A 587 -15.52 25.53 -13.73
C LYS A 587 -15.57 27.02 -13.38
N LYS A 588 -14.67 27.48 -12.51
CA LYS A 588 -14.57 28.89 -12.07
C LYS A 588 -13.68 29.76 -12.96
N GLY A 589 -13.22 29.26 -14.11
CA GLY A 589 -12.51 30.03 -15.14
C GLY A 589 -10.99 29.84 -15.14
N ALA A 590 -10.43 29.12 -14.16
CA ALA A 590 -8.99 28.85 -14.15
C ALA A 590 -8.60 27.92 -15.31
N LYS A 591 -7.45 28.20 -15.92
CA LYS A 591 -6.93 27.42 -17.04
C LYS A 591 -6.17 26.20 -16.55
N ARG A 592 -6.68 24.99 -16.81
CA ARG A 592 -5.95 23.75 -16.53
C ARG A 592 -4.70 23.64 -17.41
N LEU A 593 -3.52 23.51 -16.80
CA LEU A 593 -2.23 23.35 -17.46
C LEU A 593 -1.95 21.91 -17.88
N LEU A 594 -2.37 20.96 -17.05
CA LEU A 594 -2.09 19.52 -17.19
C LEU A 594 -3.26 18.71 -16.63
N GLU A 595 -3.53 17.55 -17.22
CA GLU A 595 -4.50 16.60 -16.66
C GLU A 595 -4.18 16.23 -15.20
N LEU A 596 -5.23 15.99 -14.41
CA LEU A 596 -5.11 15.56 -13.01
C LEU A 596 -4.26 14.29 -12.93
N GLY A 597 -3.15 14.35 -12.18
CA GLY A 597 -2.38 13.16 -11.84
C GLY A 597 -3.02 12.42 -10.68
N GLU A 598 -3.05 11.08 -10.72
CA GLU A 598 -3.64 10.25 -9.68
C GLU A 598 -2.66 9.19 -9.18
N GLY A 599 -2.18 9.33 -7.95
CA GLY A 599 -1.40 8.31 -7.24
C GLY A 599 -2.24 7.49 -6.28
N ASP A 600 -2.03 6.17 -6.25
CA ASP A 600 -2.66 5.25 -5.29
C ASP A 600 -1.72 4.87 -4.14
N ALA A 601 -1.98 5.39 -2.95
CA ALA A 601 -1.21 5.16 -1.74
C ALA A 601 -1.33 3.73 -1.17
N SER A 602 -2.26 2.90 -1.66
CA SER A 602 -2.31 1.46 -1.32
C SER A 602 -1.38 0.60 -2.17
N GLY A 603 -0.91 1.14 -3.30
CA GLY A 603 -0.11 0.42 -4.29
C GLY A 603 1.37 0.75 -4.24
N SER A 604 2.19 -0.13 -4.82
CA SER A 604 3.64 0.08 -4.93
C SER A 604 4.06 1.16 -5.93
N SER A 605 3.15 1.58 -6.83
CA SER A 605 3.40 2.56 -7.90
C SER A 605 3.14 4.01 -7.48
N PHE A 606 2.80 4.27 -6.20
CA PHE A 606 2.42 5.61 -5.72
C PHE A 606 3.43 6.71 -6.08
N LEU A 607 4.73 6.44 -5.91
CA LEU A 607 5.81 7.38 -6.23
C LEU A 607 6.04 7.51 -7.74
N GLU A 608 5.85 6.42 -8.49
CA GLU A 608 6.07 6.41 -9.94
C GLU A 608 5.04 7.29 -10.64
N SER A 609 3.77 7.21 -10.25
CA SER A 609 2.69 8.06 -10.77
C SER A 609 2.95 9.54 -10.52
N PHE A 610 3.53 9.90 -9.37
CA PHE A 610 3.92 11.28 -9.07
C PHE A 610 5.05 11.77 -9.98
N ASN A 611 6.11 10.98 -10.12
CA ASN A 611 7.27 11.37 -10.93
C ASN A 611 6.90 11.56 -12.40
N GLU A 612 6.07 10.69 -12.97
CA GLU A 612 5.59 10.80 -14.35
C GLU A 612 4.75 12.08 -14.56
N TRP A 613 3.86 12.38 -13.62
CA TRP A 613 3.05 13.59 -13.68
C TRP A 613 3.89 14.86 -13.53
N GLU A 614 4.88 14.86 -12.63
CA GLU A 614 5.78 15.99 -12.40
C GLU A 614 6.61 16.36 -13.65
N GLU A 615 7.09 15.37 -14.41
CA GLU A 615 7.81 15.63 -15.67
C GLU A 615 6.94 16.38 -16.70
N ASN A 616 5.65 16.03 -16.78
CA ASN A 616 4.69 16.69 -17.66
C ASN A 616 4.34 18.11 -17.18
N LEU A 617 4.32 18.33 -15.87
CA LEU A 617 4.03 19.64 -15.26
C LEU A 617 5.04 20.70 -15.71
N TRP A 618 6.33 20.40 -15.64
CA TRP A 618 7.39 21.34 -16.03
C TRP A 618 7.28 21.74 -17.51
N SER A 619 6.90 20.79 -18.37
CA SER A 619 6.68 21.06 -19.79
C SER A 619 5.49 21.98 -20.04
N ALA A 620 4.41 21.83 -19.26
CA ALA A 620 3.23 22.69 -19.36
C ALA A 620 3.52 24.13 -18.88
N LEU A 621 4.23 24.28 -17.76
CA LEU A 621 4.59 25.59 -17.19
C LEU A 621 5.50 26.39 -18.12
N ALA A 622 6.53 25.75 -18.70
CA ALA A 622 7.45 26.41 -19.63
C ALA A 622 6.73 26.95 -20.88
N LYS A 623 5.73 26.21 -21.38
CA LYS A 623 4.94 26.60 -22.55
C LYS A 623 3.98 27.76 -22.24
N GLU A 624 3.34 27.75 -21.09
CA GLU A 624 2.30 28.73 -20.76
C GLU A 624 2.87 30.11 -20.45
N TYR A 625 3.97 30.18 -19.69
CA TYR A 625 4.47 31.44 -19.15
C TYR A 625 5.59 32.07 -19.96
N ASN A 626 5.91 31.52 -21.14
CA ASN A 626 7.04 31.95 -21.97
C ASN A 626 8.32 32.13 -21.15
N ILE A 627 8.51 31.29 -20.14
CA ILE A 627 9.75 31.22 -19.38
C ILE A 627 10.76 30.59 -20.33
N GLU A 628 11.56 31.43 -20.98
CA GLU A 628 12.86 30.99 -21.45
C GLU A 628 13.57 30.46 -20.21
N ALA A 629 13.82 29.16 -20.18
CA ALA A 629 14.67 28.58 -19.15
C ALA A 629 15.94 29.42 -19.15
N GLN A 630 16.13 30.27 -18.13
CA GLN A 630 17.39 30.99 -17.98
C GLN A 630 18.46 29.90 -18.01
N GLY A 631 19.34 29.98 -19.00
CA GLY A 631 20.53 29.15 -19.15
C GLY A 631 21.56 29.40 -18.04
N GLY A 632 21.10 29.63 -16.81
CA GLY A 632 21.87 29.37 -15.62
C GLY A 632 21.80 27.86 -15.39
N SER A 633 22.91 27.18 -15.69
CA SER A 633 23.10 25.74 -15.65
C SER A 633 22.27 25.05 -14.54
N ASN A 634 21.09 24.54 -14.91
CA ASN A 634 20.32 23.64 -14.04
C ASN A 634 20.74 22.18 -14.28
N VAL A 635 21.92 21.97 -14.87
CA VAL A 635 22.58 20.66 -14.85
C VAL A 635 23.10 20.48 -13.42
N PRO A 636 22.68 19.44 -12.68
CA PRO A 636 23.32 19.10 -11.43
C PRO A 636 24.83 19.06 -11.69
N LYS A 637 25.62 19.93 -11.06
CA LYS A 637 27.08 19.91 -11.25
C LYS A 637 27.60 18.63 -10.61
N LEU A 638 27.72 17.59 -11.42
CA LEU A 638 28.44 16.38 -11.06
C LEU A 638 29.93 16.68 -11.19
N GLU A 639 30.59 16.94 -10.07
CA GLU A 639 32.05 17.07 -10.05
C GLU A 639 32.68 15.68 -10.20
N ILE A 640 33.59 15.55 -11.18
CA ILE A 640 34.30 14.30 -11.45
C ILE A 640 35.76 14.50 -11.04
N GLU A 641 36.22 13.66 -10.11
CA GLU A 641 37.61 13.53 -9.74
C GLU A 641 38.19 12.23 -10.31
N PHE A 642 39.23 12.33 -11.13
CA PHE A 642 39.92 11.16 -11.68
C PHE A 642 40.91 10.59 -10.67
N VAL A 643 40.46 9.58 -9.93
CA VAL A 643 41.29 8.81 -8.99
C VAL A 643 41.98 7.65 -9.73
N GLY A 644 43.31 7.73 -9.86
CA GLY A 644 44.12 6.66 -10.44
C GLY A 644 44.24 5.47 -9.50
N GLY A 645 43.46 4.41 -9.72
CA GLY A 645 43.55 3.17 -8.92
C GLY A 645 42.61 2.07 -9.43
N PRO A 646 42.87 0.79 -9.09
CA PRO A 646 42.02 -0.32 -9.49
C PRO A 646 40.64 -0.21 -8.83
N THR A 647 39.58 -0.14 -9.64
CA THR A 647 38.20 -0.15 -9.17
C THR A 647 37.75 -1.58 -8.87
N ASN A 648 37.15 -1.80 -7.71
CA ASN A 648 36.69 -3.12 -7.29
C ASN A 648 35.35 -3.43 -7.99
N ARG A 649 35.45 -4.01 -9.19
CA ARG A 649 34.40 -4.22 -10.22
C ARG A 649 33.07 -4.85 -9.75
N ALA A 650 33.04 -5.55 -8.61
CA ALA A 650 31.98 -6.51 -8.30
C ALA A 650 31.01 -6.12 -7.17
N ALA A 651 31.27 -5.04 -6.43
CA ALA A 651 30.44 -4.66 -5.26
C ALA A 651 29.51 -3.46 -5.53
N ILE A 652 29.89 -2.54 -6.41
CA ILE A 652 29.18 -1.27 -6.64
C ILE A 652 28.00 -1.41 -7.60
N LEU A 653 28.01 -2.43 -8.46
CA LEU A 653 27.00 -2.63 -9.51
C LEU A 653 25.73 -3.36 -9.05
N ARG A 654 25.61 -3.79 -7.78
CA ARG A 654 24.45 -4.60 -7.35
C ARG A 654 23.35 -3.72 -6.81
N GLN A 655 22.14 -3.89 -7.33
CA GLN A 655 20.97 -3.48 -6.57
C GLN A 655 20.82 -4.42 -5.35
N PRO A 656 20.41 -3.91 -4.18
CA PRO A 656 20.29 -4.71 -2.95
C PRO A 656 19.43 -5.99 -3.11
N ASP A 657 18.45 -5.95 -4.02
CA ASP A 657 17.45 -7.01 -4.21
C ASP A 657 17.64 -7.81 -5.51
N SER A 658 18.61 -7.45 -6.38
CA SER A 658 18.89 -8.18 -7.62
C SER A 658 19.90 -9.30 -7.38
N ARG A 659 19.72 -10.43 -8.08
CA ARG A 659 20.65 -11.57 -8.04
C ARG A 659 21.11 -11.93 -9.45
N LEU A 660 22.24 -12.62 -9.54
CA LEU A 660 22.83 -13.04 -10.82
C LEU A 660 22.22 -14.37 -11.26
N GLY A 661 21.41 -14.35 -12.32
CA GLY A 661 21.05 -15.57 -13.05
C GLY A 661 22.02 -15.84 -14.20
N LEU A 662 22.05 -17.09 -14.67
CA LEU A 662 22.98 -17.57 -15.68
C LEU A 662 22.24 -17.81 -17.00
N VAL A 663 22.73 -17.24 -18.10
CA VAL A 663 22.17 -17.50 -19.44
C VAL A 663 22.49 -18.93 -19.84
N ILE A 664 21.47 -19.73 -20.09
CA ILE A 664 21.65 -21.11 -20.55
C ILE A 664 21.52 -21.23 -22.07
N GLN A 665 20.59 -20.47 -22.66
CA GLN A 665 20.39 -20.44 -24.09
C GLN A 665 19.83 -19.09 -24.53
N ASN A 666 20.20 -18.66 -25.73
CA ASN A 666 19.62 -17.50 -26.39
C ASN A 666 19.42 -17.85 -27.87
N LYS A 667 18.18 -17.89 -28.34
CA LYS A 667 17.79 -18.42 -29.66
C LYS A 667 16.94 -17.41 -30.42
N ILE A 668 17.32 -17.12 -31.66
CA ILE A 668 16.48 -16.37 -32.61
C ILE A 668 15.33 -17.27 -33.07
N MET A 669 14.11 -16.74 -32.99
CA MET A 669 12.86 -17.46 -33.25
C MET A 669 12.20 -17.09 -34.59
N THR A 670 12.80 -16.17 -35.33
CA THR A 670 12.25 -15.63 -36.58
C THR A 670 13.18 -15.88 -37.76
N ALA A 671 12.62 -15.98 -38.97
CA ALA A 671 13.40 -16.14 -40.20
C ALA A 671 14.27 -14.90 -40.50
N PRO A 672 15.37 -15.07 -41.27
CA PRO A 672 16.16 -13.95 -41.77
C PRO A 672 15.28 -12.93 -42.51
N GLY A 673 15.47 -11.63 -42.21
CA GLY A 673 14.70 -10.53 -42.80
C GLY A 673 13.40 -10.17 -42.06
N ALA A 674 12.89 -11.04 -41.19
CA ALA A 674 11.78 -10.72 -40.30
C ALA A 674 12.26 -9.95 -39.05
N PRO A 675 11.40 -9.16 -38.36
CA PRO A 675 11.77 -8.53 -37.10
C PRO A 675 12.20 -9.57 -36.09
N VAL A 676 13.44 -9.41 -35.60
CA VAL A 676 14.10 -10.40 -34.76
C VAL A 676 13.36 -10.55 -33.44
N LYS A 677 13.00 -11.78 -33.09
CA LYS A 677 12.49 -12.13 -31.76
C LYS A 677 13.33 -13.26 -31.17
N HIS A 678 13.60 -13.18 -29.88
CA HIS A 678 14.41 -14.17 -29.17
C HIS A 678 13.57 -14.96 -28.17
N HIS A 679 13.97 -16.21 -28.01
CA HIS A 679 13.73 -17.02 -26.82
C HIS A 679 15.04 -17.08 -26.04
N ILE A 680 15.04 -16.59 -24.80
CA ILE A 680 16.19 -16.68 -23.91
C ILE A 680 15.80 -17.45 -22.67
N GLU A 681 16.72 -18.28 -22.19
CA GLU A 681 16.56 -19.09 -21.01
C GLU A 681 17.65 -18.76 -20.00
N PHE A 682 17.23 -18.57 -18.75
CA PHE A 682 18.11 -18.36 -17.62
C PHE A 682 17.94 -19.47 -16.58
N GLU A 683 19.04 -19.86 -15.95
CA GLU A 683 19.01 -20.50 -14.64
C GLU A 683 18.90 -19.41 -13.58
N LEU A 684 17.86 -19.53 -12.76
CA LEU A 684 17.58 -18.60 -11.67
C LEU A 684 18.57 -18.80 -10.52
N PRO A 685 18.98 -17.71 -9.85
CA PRO A 685 19.78 -17.81 -8.64
C PRO A 685 19.00 -18.52 -7.53
N SER A 686 19.72 -19.25 -6.67
CA SER A 686 19.13 -19.99 -5.56
C SER A 686 18.20 -19.11 -4.71
N GLY A 687 17.00 -19.61 -4.43
CA GLY A 687 15.96 -18.92 -3.64
C GLY A 687 15.09 -17.93 -4.41
N MET A 688 15.34 -17.71 -5.71
CA MET A 688 14.45 -16.90 -6.55
C MET A 688 13.36 -17.80 -7.17
N ASN A 689 12.11 -17.54 -6.81
CA ASN A 689 10.94 -18.26 -7.32
C ASN A 689 10.09 -17.33 -8.18
N TYR A 690 9.29 -17.91 -9.08
CA TYR A 690 8.32 -17.18 -9.88
C TYR A 690 7.04 -18.01 -10.07
N GLN A 691 5.94 -17.34 -10.39
CA GLN A 691 4.70 -17.97 -10.85
C GLN A 691 4.48 -17.71 -12.34
N THR A 692 3.80 -18.64 -13.01
CA THR A 692 3.36 -18.45 -14.39
C THR A 692 2.54 -17.17 -14.51
N GLY A 693 2.99 -16.20 -15.31
CA GLY A 693 2.39 -14.88 -15.47
C GLY A 693 3.19 -13.72 -14.87
N ASP A 694 4.17 -14.00 -14.01
CA ASP A 694 5.06 -12.98 -13.44
C ASP A 694 5.99 -12.34 -14.47
N TYR A 695 6.66 -11.26 -14.06
CA TYR A 695 7.66 -10.57 -14.84
C TYR A 695 9.07 -10.89 -14.35
N LEU A 696 10.04 -10.88 -15.26
CA LEU A 696 11.46 -10.82 -14.95
C LEU A 696 11.96 -9.41 -15.26
N ALA A 697 12.35 -8.69 -14.21
CA ALA A 697 13.03 -7.41 -14.34
C ALA A 697 14.53 -7.66 -14.57
N ILE A 698 15.05 -7.16 -15.69
CA ILE A 698 16.46 -7.25 -16.08
C ILE A 698 17.12 -5.88 -15.86
N ALA A 699 18.23 -5.90 -15.13
CA ALA A 699 19.07 -4.73 -14.91
C ALA A 699 20.37 -4.87 -15.71
N SER A 700 20.69 -3.87 -16.54
CA SER A 700 22.01 -3.76 -17.17
C SER A 700 23.06 -3.12 -16.24
N GLY A 701 22.63 -2.57 -15.09
CA GLY A 701 23.43 -1.98 -14.02
C GLY A 701 22.53 -1.27 -12.97
N PRO A 702 23.09 -0.55 -11.98
CA PRO A 702 22.32 0.17 -10.97
C PRO A 702 21.54 1.36 -11.53
N THR A 703 20.44 1.73 -10.87
CA THR A 703 19.56 2.85 -11.27
C THR A 703 20.01 4.20 -10.72
N THR A 704 21.03 4.26 -9.88
CA THR A 704 21.50 5.51 -9.23
C THR A 704 22.99 5.69 -9.44
N LEU A 705 23.39 6.91 -9.80
CA LEU A 705 24.80 7.26 -9.99
C LEU A 705 25.60 7.00 -8.70
N PRO A 706 26.77 6.34 -8.78
CA PRO A 706 27.56 6.02 -7.61
C PRO A 706 28.40 7.24 -7.19
N THR A 707 27.88 8.06 -6.28
CA THR A 707 28.63 9.22 -5.74
C THR A 707 29.51 8.82 -4.55
N GLY A 708 30.63 9.53 -4.37
CA GLY A 708 31.55 9.32 -3.24
C GLY A 708 32.36 8.01 -3.28
N LYS A 709 32.42 7.30 -4.42
CA LYS A 709 33.20 6.06 -4.59
C LYS A 709 33.91 6.02 -5.96
N PRO A 710 35.16 5.51 -6.05
CA PRO A 710 35.82 5.27 -7.33
C PRO A 710 35.09 4.21 -8.16
N VAL A 711 34.79 4.52 -9.42
CA VAL A 711 34.10 3.63 -10.38
C VAL A 711 34.73 3.77 -11.76
N GLY A 712 34.71 2.69 -12.57
CA GLY A 712 35.21 2.77 -13.93
C GLY A 712 34.26 3.60 -14.81
N ILE A 713 34.79 4.50 -15.64
CA ILE A 713 33.95 5.33 -16.53
C ILE A 713 33.09 4.47 -17.48
N SER A 714 33.65 3.36 -17.96
CA SER A 714 32.92 2.40 -18.77
C SER A 714 31.71 1.82 -18.04
N GLU A 715 31.81 1.61 -16.73
CA GLU A 715 30.73 1.04 -15.91
C GLU A 715 29.61 2.05 -15.74
N VAL A 716 29.93 3.33 -15.48
CA VAL A 716 28.97 4.44 -15.43
C VAL A 716 28.18 4.50 -16.74
N LEU A 717 28.90 4.57 -17.86
CA LEU A 717 28.33 4.71 -19.19
C LEU A 717 27.54 3.47 -19.65
N SER A 718 27.94 2.27 -19.26
CA SER A 718 27.25 1.04 -19.66
C SER A 718 26.09 0.63 -18.75
N GLY A 719 26.11 1.06 -17.48
CA GLY A 719 25.26 0.48 -16.44
C GLY A 719 24.40 1.47 -15.66
N PHE A 720 24.71 2.76 -15.66
CA PHE A 720 24.05 3.74 -14.78
C PHE A 720 23.28 4.83 -15.50
N VAL A 721 23.60 5.11 -16.77
CA VAL A 721 22.95 6.15 -17.57
C VAL A 721 22.54 5.63 -18.94
N GLU A 722 21.52 6.23 -19.56
CA GLU A 722 21.01 5.82 -20.88
C GLU A 722 21.53 6.73 -22.01
N ILE A 723 22.68 6.36 -22.57
CA ILE A 723 23.33 7.11 -23.67
C ILE A 723 22.48 7.07 -24.96
N GLY A 724 21.74 5.99 -25.15
CA GLY A 724 20.90 5.76 -26.34
C GLY A 724 19.59 6.55 -26.35
N GLN A 725 19.31 7.36 -25.32
CA GLN A 725 18.08 8.14 -25.29
C GLN A 725 18.09 9.22 -26.40
N VAL A 726 16.96 9.37 -27.09
CA VAL A 726 16.74 10.47 -28.02
C VAL A 726 16.94 11.79 -27.29
N VAL A 727 17.67 12.70 -27.93
CA VAL A 727 17.98 14.03 -27.38
C VAL A 727 16.67 14.75 -27.00
N THR A 728 16.60 15.32 -25.80
CA THR A 728 15.47 16.15 -25.38
C THR A 728 15.73 17.63 -25.72
N LYS A 729 14.68 18.47 -25.70
CA LYS A 729 14.84 19.94 -25.81
C LYS A 729 15.88 20.46 -24.82
N ARG A 730 15.85 19.96 -23.57
CA ARG A 730 16.82 20.31 -22.53
C ARG A 730 18.24 19.94 -22.93
N ASN A 731 18.46 18.75 -23.49
CA ASN A 731 19.79 18.35 -23.94
C ASN A 731 20.31 19.25 -25.08
N ILE A 732 19.45 19.62 -26.04
CA ILE A 732 19.81 20.55 -27.12
C ILE A 732 20.17 21.92 -26.54
N SER A 733 19.37 22.46 -25.61
CA SER A 733 19.67 23.71 -24.91
C SER A 733 20.99 23.64 -24.15
N THR A 734 21.28 22.52 -23.47
CA THR A 734 22.56 22.32 -22.80
C THR A 734 23.73 22.29 -23.79
N LEU A 735 23.58 21.67 -24.98
CA LEU A 735 24.63 21.69 -26.01
C LEU A 735 24.89 23.10 -26.55
N LEU A 736 23.84 23.92 -26.71
CA LEU A 736 23.95 25.32 -27.13
C LEU A 736 24.78 26.18 -26.17
N GLU A 737 24.82 25.87 -24.87
CA GLU A 737 25.67 26.58 -23.90
C GLU A 737 27.17 26.41 -24.19
N TYR A 738 27.57 25.29 -24.81
CA TYR A 738 28.97 24.94 -25.08
C TYR A 738 29.38 25.07 -26.55
N ALA A 739 28.45 25.37 -27.46
CA ALA A 739 28.74 25.56 -28.88
C ALA A 739 29.44 26.89 -29.15
N THR A 740 30.64 26.85 -29.72
CA THR A 740 31.44 28.07 -29.99
C THR A 740 31.30 28.56 -31.44
N GLU A 741 31.00 27.66 -32.39
CA GLU A 741 30.89 28.02 -33.81
C GLU A 741 29.49 28.55 -34.15
N PRO A 742 29.35 29.69 -34.85
CA PRO A 742 28.05 30.25 -35.24
C PRO A 742 27.20 29.26 -36.06
N ALA A 743 27.82 28.46 -36.92
CA ALA A 743 27.12 27.47 -37.73
C ALA A 743 26.50 26.34 -36.87
N THR A 744 27.23 25.87 -35.85
CA THR A 744 26.74 24.86 -34.89
C THR A 744 25.57 25.40 -34.09
N ARG A 745 25.66 26.64 -33.59
CA ARG A 745 24.58 27.28 -32.84
C ARG A 745 23.30 27.40 -33.67
N VAL A 746 23.40 27.87 -34.91
CA VAL A 746 22.25 28.00 -35.83
C VAL A 746 21.60 26.64 -36.11
N ASP A 747 22.39 25.58 -36.31
CA ASP A 747 21.85 24.23 -36.57
C ASP A 747 21.13 23.65 -35.33
N LEU A 748 21.71 23.82 -34.13
CA LEU A 748 21.09 23.41 -32.87
C LEU A 748 19.83 24.24 -32.52
N GLU A 749 19.83 25.55 -32.76
CA GLU A 749 18.65 26.42 -32.59
C GLU A 749 17.53 26.01 -33.56
N THR A 750 17.88 25.70 -34.81
CA THR A 750 16.93 25.19 -35.82
C THR A 750 16.36 23.83 -35.39
N MET A 751 17.19 22.95 -34.83
CA MET A 751 16.75 21.65 -34.30
C MET A 751 15.81 21.83 -33.09
N LEU A 752 16.08 22.80 -32.21
CA LEU A 752 15.24 23.11 -31.07
C LEU A 752 13.87 23.67 -31.49
N GLN A 753 13.84 24.54 -32.51
CA GLN A 753 12.62 25.10 -33.08
C GLN A 753 11.76 24.04 -33.77
N ASN A 754 12.39 23.13 -34.51
CA ASN A 754 11.71 22.06 -35.25
C ASN A 754 11.50 20.77 -34.42
N TYR A 755 11.72 20.81 -33.11
CA TYR A 755 11.62 19.64 -32.26
C TYR A 755 10.16 19.19 -32.10
N ASN A 756 9.79 18.08 -32.75
CA ASN A 756 8.46 17.47 -32.68
C ASN A 756 8.53 16.06 -32.07
N ILE A 757 7.89 15.86 -30.90
CA ILE A 757 7.83 14.59 -30.18
C ILE A 757 6.98 13.54 -30.93
N LYS A 758 6.00 13.97 -31.74
CA LYS A 758 5.01 13.08 -32.35
C LYS A 758 5.44 12.44 -33.68
N GLU A 759 6.46 12.97 -34.35
CA GLU A 759 6.79 12.58 -35.73
C GLU A 759 7.93 11.55 -35.87
N GLY A 760 8.49 11.04 -34.77
CA GLY A 760 9.59 10.07 -34.87
C GLY A 760 10.76 10.62 -35.71
N ASN A 761 11.05 11.91 -35.56
CA ASN A 761 12.21 12.58 -36.17
C ASN A 761 13.51 11.85 -35.75
N PRO A 762 14.61 11.96 -36.54
CA PRO A 762 15.71 10.99 -36.52
C PRO A 762 16.20 10.78 -35.09
N GLN A 763 16.43 9.52 -34.74
CA GLN A 763 16.79 9.04 -33.41
C GLN A 763 18.20 9.50 -33.03
N VAL A 764 18.41 10.81 -32.98
CA VAL A 764 19.68 11.46 -32.71
C VAL A 764 19.80 11.57 -31.19
N THR A 765 20.86 11.00 -30.66
CA THR A 765 21.19 11.04 -29.23
C THR A 765 22.08 12.24 -28.92
N MET A 766 22.21 12.58 -27.63
CA MET A 766 23.15 13.61 -27.19
C MET A 766 24.60 13.28 -27.62
N LEU A 767 24.97 12.00 -27.62
CA LEU A 767 26.27 11.53 -28.09
C LEU A 767 26.45 11.80 -29.60
N ASN A 768 25.44 11.52 -30.42
CA ASN A 768 25.54 11.76 -31.87
C ASN A 768 25.74 13.24 -32.20
N LEU A 769 25.11 14.14 -31.43
CA LEU A 769 25.31 15.58 -31.61
C LEU A 769 26.73 16.00 -31.21
N LEU A 770 27.26 15.49 -30.09
CA LEU A 770 28.66 15.74 -29.69
C LEU A 770 29.68 15.18 -30.70
N GLU A 771 29.40 14.04 -31.34
CA GLU A 771 30.25 13.48 -32.40
C GLU A 771 30.19 14.31 -33.70
N LYS A 772 29.01 14.85 -34.02
CA LYS A 772 28.76 15.71 -35.19
C LYS A 772 29.42 17.08 -35.03
N TYR A 773 29.25 17.73 -33.88
CA TYR A 773 29.74 19.10 -33.63
C TYR A 773 30.99 19.07 -32.73
N ARG A 774 32.16 19.12 -33.38
CA ARG A 774 33.47 19.03 -32.71
C ARG A 774 33.84 20.28 -31.92
N ASP A 775 33.12 21.39 -32.09
CA ASP A 775 33.35 22.64 -31.39
C ASP A 775 32.71 22.69 -29.99
N ILE A 776 31.89 21.69 -29.64
CA ILE A 776 31.23 21.60 -28.33
C ILE A 776 32.15 20.90 -27.34
N ASP A 777 32.87 21.68 -26.52
CA ASP A 777 33.74 21.17 -25.44
C ASP A 777 32.98 21.10 -24.11
N MET A 778 32.14 20.07 -23.96
CA MET A 778 31.29 19.87 -22.77
C MET A 778 32.02 19.04 -21.69
N PRO A 779 32.01 19.48 -20.41
CA PRO A 779 32.53 18.67 -19.30
C PRO A 779 31.81 17.32 -19.16
N LEU A 780 32.56 16.26 -18.91
CA LEU A 780 32.02 14.89 -18.75
C LEU A 780 30.95 14.79 -17.66
N GLY A 781 31.10 15.54 -16.56
CA GLY A 781 30.12 15.62 -15.48
C GLY A 781 28.78 16.19 -15.94
N THR A 782 28.81 17.24 -16.75
CA THR A 782 27.63 17.85 -17.38
C THR A 782 26.96 16.86 -18.32
N PHE A 783 27.74 16.14 -19.13
CA PHE A 783 27.20 15.11 -20.02
C PHE A 783 26.49 14.01 -19.24
N ILE A 784 27.13 13.40 -18.24
CA ILE A 784 26.55 12.32 -17.42
C ILE A 784 25.30 12.79 -16.67
N ALA A 785 25.31 13.98 -16.08
CA ALA A 785 24.17 14.55 -15.37
C ALA A 785 23.01 14.95 -16.30
N SER A 786 23.27 15.08 -17.61
CA SER A 786 22.26 15.36 -18.63
C SER A 786 21.59 14.10 -19.19
N LEU A 787 22.14 12.92 -18.89
CA LEU A 787 21.57 11.64 -19.27
C LEU A 787 20.61 11.13 -18.19
N PRO A 788 19.53 10.43 -18.55
CA PRO A 788 18.66 9.80 -17.57
C PRO A 788 19.39 8.62 -16.92
N THR A 789 18.92 8.22 -15.74
CA THR A 789 19.42 7.01 -15.11
C THR A 789 18.96 5.74 -15.83
N MET A 790 19.75 4.68 -15.73
CA MET A 790 19.44 3.40 -16.34
C MET A 790 18.19 2.78 -15.69
N ARG A 791 17.12 2.62 -16.48
CA ARG A 791 15.86 2.00 -16.02
C ARG A 791 15.93 0.47 -15.99
N LEU A 792 15.22 -0.15 -15.04
CA LEU A 792 14.95 -1.59 -15.06
C LEU A 792 13.98 -1.91 -16.21
N ARG A 793 14.23 -3.01 -16.94
CA ARG A 793 13.33 -3.44 -18.01
C ARG A 793 12.59 -4.70 -17.58
N GLN A 794 11.26 -4.65 -17.64
CA GLN A 794 10.41 -5.79 -17.31
C GLN A 794 10.04 -6.56 -18.58
N TYR A 795 10.04 -7.88 -18.46
CA TYR A 795 9.64 -8.80 -19.52
C TYR A 795 8.71 -9.86 -18.93
N SER A 796 7.59 -10.16 -19.59
CA SER A 796 6.71 -11.26 -19.18
C SER A 796 7.46 -12.58 -19.26
N ILE A 797 7.42 -13.35 -18.18
CA ILE A 797 8.01 -14.69 -18.14
C ILE A 797 7.23 -15.60 -19.07
N SER A 798 7.94 -16.37 -19.89
CA SER A 798 7.38 -17.22 -20.93
C SER A 798 7.42 -18.72 -20.63
N SER A 799 7.75 -19.10 -19.39
CA SER A 799 7.77 -20.48 -18.91
C SER A 799 6.85 -20.66 -17.69
N SER A 800 6.57 -21.92 -17.34
CA SER A 800 5.91 -22.31 -16.08
C SER A 800 6.92 -22.95 -15.13
N PRO A 801 6.86 -22.66 -13.82
CA PRO A 801 7.72 -23.31 -12.84
C PRO A 801 7.41 -24.81 -12.69
N LEU A 802 6.26 -25.29 -13.20
CA LEU A 802 5.95 -26.73 -13.27
C LEU A 802 6.83 -27.47 -14.28
N TRP A 803 7.32 -26.79 -15.32
CA TRP A 803 8.29 -27.36 -16.25
C TRP A 803 9.70 -27.34 -15.63
N SER A 804 10.08 -26.22 -15.03
CA SER A 804 11.34 -26.11 -14.29
C SER A 804 11.26 -25.00 -13.24
N PRO A 805 11.44 -25.29 -11.94
CA PRO A 805 11.41 -24.27 -10.90
C PRO A 805 12.69 -23.41 -10.88
N SER A 806 13.80 -23.93 -11.40
CA SER A 806 15.11 -23.25 -11.43
C SER A 806 15.43 -22.60 -12.77
N ARG A 807 14.58 -22.75 -13.79
CA ARG A 807 14.81 -22.18 -15.12
C ARG A 807 13.65 -21.30 -15.54
N VAL A 808 13.96 -20.11 -16.03
CA VAL A 808 12.98 -19.13 -16.50
C VAL A 808 13.28 -18.76 -17.94
N THR A 809 12.24 -18.59 -18.75
CA THR A 809 12.41 -18.15 -20.14
C THR A 809 11.74 -16.80 -20.38
N LEU A 810 12.28 -16.02 -21.31
CA LEU A 810 11.63 -14.83 -21.86
C LEU A 810 11.44 -14.98 -23.37
N THR A 811 10.38 -14.37 -23.88
CA THR A 811 10.16 -14.20 -25.32
C THR A 811 10.04 -12.71 -25.61
N PHE A 812 10.97 -12.14 -26.37
CA PHE A 812 11.01 -10.69 -26.59
C PHE A 812 11.37 -10.33 -28.04
N GLY A 813 10.91 -9.17 -28.50
CA GLY A 813 11.32 -8.58 -29.78
C GLY A 813 12.54 -7.68 -29.61
N VAL A 814 13.45 -7.70 -30.58
CA VAL A 814 14.61 -6.79 -30.62
C VAL A 814 14.20 -5.46 -31.23
N ILE A 815 14.44 -4.39 -30.50
CA ILE A 815 14.10 -3.03 -30.93
C ILE A 815 15.33 -2.39 -31.57
N GLY A 816 15.25 -2.06 -32.85
CA GLY A 816 16.27 -1.25 -33.52
C GLY A 816 16.07 -1.16 -35.03
N ASN A 817 16.72 -0.18 -35.64
CA ASN A 817 16.66 0.10 -37.09
C ASN A 817 18.04 0.46 -37.68
N GLY A 818 19.13 0.16 -36.97
CA GLY A 818 20.50 0.47 -37.37
C GLY A 818 21.01 1.85 -36.91
N GLN A 819 20.13 2.80 -36.65
CA GLN A 819 20.46 4.10 -36.05
C GLN A 819 20.18 4.14 -34.54
N PHE A 820 19.14 3.42 -34.12
CA PHE A 820 18.79 3.24 -32.71
C PHE A 820 18.75 1.77 -32.34
N PHE A 821 19.14 1.50 -31.09
CA PHE A 821 19.11 0.18 -30.48
C PHE A 821 18.49 0.28 -29.10
N GLY A 822 17.34 -0.38 -28.89
CA GLY A 822 16.72 -0.43 -27.58
C GLY A 822 17.61 -1.19 -26.60
N VAL A 823 18.07 -0.52 -25.53
CA VAL A 823 19.12 -0.99 -24.61
C VAL A 823 18.83 -2.38 -24.06
N GLY A 824 17.67 -2.59 -23.43
CA GLY A 824 17.32 -3.88 -22.81
C GLY A 824 17.24 -5.02 -23.84
N SER A 825 16.54 -4.79 -24.95
CA SER A 825 16.33 -5.84 -25.97
C SER A 825 17.63 -6.23 -26.70
N ASN A 826 18.51 -5.26 -26.98
CA ASN A 826 19.81 -5.55 -27.63
C ASN A 826 20.82 -6.11 -26.64
N TYR A 827 20.79 -5.69 -25.37
CA TYR A 827 21.55 -6.33 -24.31
C TYR A 827 21.20 -7.82 -24.25
N LEU A 828 19.91 -8.14 -24.11
CA LEU A 828 19.43 -9.52 -24.06
C LEU A 828 19.74 -10.31 -25.34
N ALA A 829 19.60 -9.71 -26.53
CA ALA A 829 19.88 -10.37 -27.80
C ALA A 829 21.36 -10.76 -27.97
N ASN A 830 22.28 -10.00 -27.35
CA ASN A 830 23.72 -10.23 -27.44
C ASN A 830 24.28 -11.17 -26.36
N LEU A 831 23.47 -11.53 -25.35
CA LEU A 831 23.88 -12.45 -24.31
C LEU A 831 24.18 -13.84 -24.88
N ARG A 832 25.25 -14.43 -24.37
CA ARG A 832 25.73 -15.76 -24.73
C ARG A 832 25.55 -16.72 -23.57
N LYS A 833 25.51 -18.02 -23.87
CA LYS A 833 25.50 -19.07 -22.86
C LYS A 833 26.69 -18.87 -21.90
N GLY A 834 26.41 -18.87 -20.60
CA GLY A 834 27.40 -18.65 -19.55
C GLY A 834 27.47 -17.20 -19.03
N ASP A 835 26.87 -16.24 -19.73
CA ASP A 835 26.80 -14.86 -19.25
C ASP A 835 25.94 -14.77 -17.98
N LYS A 836 26.31 -13.86 -17.08
CA LYS A 836 25.57 -13.59 -15.85
C LYS A 836 24.82 -12.29 -15.97
N VAL A 837 23.54 -12.32 -15.61
CA VAL A 837 22.64 -11.18 -15.74
C VAL A 837 22.02 -10.87 -14.39
N GLN A 838 21.97 -9.59 -14.05
CA GLN A 838 21.22 -9.14 -12.88
C GLN A 838 19.73 -9.19 -13.18
N MET A 839 19.02 -9.94 -12.35
CA MET A 839 17.60 -10.15 -12.52
C MET A 839 16.87 -10.17 -11.17
N LEU A 840 15.56 -9.97 -11.27
CA LEU A 840 14.62 -9.91 -10.18
C LEU A 840 13.25 -10.35 -10.70
N VAL A 841 12.57 -11.23 -9.99
CA VAL A 841 11.18 -11.58 -10.30
C VAL A 841 10.26 -10.51 -9.71
N ARG A 842 9.30 -10.03 -10.51
CA ARG A 842 8.26 -9.09 -10.08
C ARG A 842 6.89 -9.75 -10.26
N PRO A 843 6.05 -9.76 -9.21
CA PRO A 843 4.73 -10.35 -9.32
C PRO A 843 3.87 -9.55 -10.32
N SER A 844 3.06 -10.25 -11.10
CA SER A 844 2.05 -9.61 -11.95
C SER A 844 0.76 -9.31 -11.18
N ALA A 845 -0.19 -8.62 -11.82
CA ALA A 845 -1.52 -8.46 -11.24
C ALA A 845 -2.15 -9.83 -10.98
N LYS A 846 -2.76 -10.03 -9.81
CA LYS A 846 -3.31 -11.33 -9.38
C LYS A 846 -4.28 -11.98 -10.39
N ALA A 847 -4.99 -11.16 -11.16
CA ALA A 847 -5.90 -11.64 -12.21
C ALA A 847 -5.17 -12.21 -13.45
N PHE A 848 -3.90 -11.87 -13.65
CA PHE A 848 -3.07 -12.26 -14.79
C PHE A 848 -2.25 -13.54 -14.52
N HIS A 849 -2.91 -14.56 -13.98
CA HIS A 849 -2.35 -15.90 -13.80
C HIS A 849 -3.34 -16.95 -14.33
N PRO A 850 -2.89 -18.15 -14.72
CA PRO A 850 -3.79 -19.24 -15.07
C PRO A 850 -4.78 -19.52 -13.93
N PRO A 851 -6.04 -19.92 -14.24
CA PRO A 851 -6.99 -20.32 -13.21
C PRO A 851 -6.43 -21.46 -12.37
N SER A 852 -6.59 -21.35 -11.05
CA SER A 852 -6.11 -22.34 -10.07
C SER A 852 -6.75 -23.71 -10.28
N ASP A 853 -8.03 -23.76 -10.68
CA ASP A 853 -8.65 -24.98 -11.18
C ASP A 853 -8.22 -25.22 -12.64
N PRO A 854 -7.50 -26.33 -12.92
CA PRO A 854 -7.04 -26.63 -14.26
C PRO A 854 -8.15 -26.89 -15.27
N LYS A 855 -9.37 -27.19 -14.81
CA LYS A 855 -10.52 -27.45 -15.67
C LYS A 855 -11.13 -26.19 -16.27
N VAL A 856 -10.85 -25.02 -15.68
CA VAL A 856 -11.37 -23.75 -16.19
C VAL A 856 -10.66 -23.41 -17.52
N PRO A 857 -11.40 -23.28 -18.63
CA PRO A 857 -10.84 -22.93 -19.92
C PRO A 857 -10.20 -21.54 -19.91
N MET A 858 -9.26 -21.30 -20.82
CA MET A 858 -8.65 -19.98 -21.02
C MET A 858 -8.81 -19.54 -22.47
N VAL A 859 -9.08 -18.26 -22.68
CA VAL A 859 -9.05 -17.63 -24.01
C VAL A 859 -7.97 -16.55 -24.00
N LEU A 860 -6.97 -16.73 -24.87
CA LEU A 860 -5.71 -15.99 -24.87
C LEU A 860 -5.62 -15.18 -26.17
N PHE A 861 -5.35 -13.87 -26.08
CA PHE A 861 -5.25 -12.98 -27.23
C PHE A 861 -3.88 -12.30 -27.28
N ALA A 862 -3.07 -12.64 -28.28
CA ALA A 862 -1.73 -12.09 -28.41
C ALA A 862 -1.34 -11.82 -29.86
N ALA A 863 -0.38 -10.90 -30.05
CA ALA A 863 0.34 -10.80 -31.30
C ALA A 863 1.84 -10.55 -31.05
N GLY A 864 2.69 -11.12 -31.91
CA GLY A 864 4.14 -10.99 -31.80
C GLY A 864 4.67 -11.48 -30.45
N SER A 865 5.48 -10.67 -29.77
CA SER A 865 6.06 -11.01 -28.45
C SER A 865 5.04 -11.07 -27.32
N GLY A 866 3.80 -10.57 -27.52
CA GLY A 866 2.70 -10.77 -26.57
C GLY A 866 2.35 -12.25 -26.32
N MET A 867 2.91 -13.16 -27.11
CA MET A 867 2.88 -14.60 -26.86
C MET A 867 3.58 -15.02 -25.56
N ALA A 868 4.49 -14.18 -25.03
CA ALA A 868 5.38 -14.53 -23.92
C ALA A 868 4.63 -15.17 -22.74
N PRO A 869 3.71 -14.49 -22.03
CA PRO A 869 3.04 -15.10 -20.87
C PRO A 869 2.20 -16.31 -21.26
N PHE A 870 1.60 -16.30 -22.47
CA PHE A 870 0.73 -17.39 -22.92
C PHE A 870 1.48 -18.67 -23.26
N ARG A 871 2.74 -18.59 -23.68
CA ARG A 871 3.60 -19.78 -23.70
C ARG A 871 3.72 -20.39 -22.31
N GLY A 872 3.93 -19.59 -21.28
CA GLY A 872 3.99 -20.05 -19.88
C GLY A 872 2.66 -20.68 -19.43
N PHE A 873 1.53 -20.03 -19.73
CA PHE A 873 0.19 -20.52 -19.37
C PHE A 873 -0.11 -21.87 -20.02
N LEU A 874 0.20 -21.99 -21.31
CA LEU A 874 -0.01 -23.22 -22.07
C LEU A 874 0.97 -24.32 -21.65
N GLN A 875 2.22 -23.98 -21.35
CA GLN A 875 3.19 -24.91 -20.78
C GLN A 875 2.70 -25.45 -19.43
N GLU A 876 2.14 -24.60 -18.57
CA GLU A 876 1.56 -25.02 -17.28
C GLU A 876 0.43 -26.03 -17.47
N ARG A 877 -0.51 -25.75 -18.37
CA ARG A 877 -1.61 -26.67 -18.71
C ARG A 877 -1.09 -27.97 -19.34
N ALA A 878 -0.06 -27.89 -20.18
CA ALA A 878 0.56 -29.08 -20.76
C ALA A 878 1.23 -29.96 -19.70
N MET A 879 1.98 -29.38 -18.76
CA MET A 879 2.59 -30.12 -17.63
C MET A 879 1.51 -30.77 -16.76
N GLN A 880 0.40 -30.06 -16.50
CA GLN A 880 -0.73 -30.60 -15.75
C GLN A 880 -1.40 -31.77 -16.48
N ALA A 881 -1.64 -31.65 -17.79
CA ALA A 881 -2.22 -32.72 -18.61
C ALA A 881 -1.32 -33.95 -18.68
N GLN A 882 -0.02 -33.75 -18.89
CA GLN A 882 0.98 -34.83 -18.91
C GLN A 882 1.10 -35.53 -17.55
N ALA A 883 0.89 -34.80 -16.44
CA ALA A 883 0.79 -35.36 -15.10
C ALA A 883 -0.55 -36.07 -14.81
N GLY A 884 -1.42 -36.25 -15.83
CA GLY A 884 -2.70 -36.94 -15.72
C GLY A 884 -3.84 -36.10 -15.14
N ARG A 885 -3.68 -34.78 -14.98
CA ARG A 885 -4.78 -33.91 -14.56
C ARG A 885 -5.71 -33.62 -15.73
N GLN A 886 -7.00 -33.54 -15.43
CA GLN A 886 -7.97 -33.01 -16.38
C GLN A 886 -7.76 -31.50 -16.54
N VAL A 887 -7.52 -31.05 -17.76
CA VAL A 887 -7.33 -29.63 -18.09
C VAL A 887 -8.44 -29.14 -19.01
N GLY A 888 -8.92 -27.92 -18.78
CA GLY A 888 -9.80 -27.21 -19.70
C GLY A 888 -9.03 -26.82 -20.95
N LYS A 889 -9.59 -27.12 -22.12
CA LYS A 889 -9.00 -26.74 -23.40
C LYS A 889 -8.89 -25.22 -23.46
N SER A 890 -7.74 -24.70 -23.88
CA SER A 890 -7.51 -23.28 -24.09
C SER A 890 -7.68 -22.91 -25.56
N VAL A 891 -8.08 -21.67 -25.86
CA VAL A 891 -8.06 -21.12 -27.22
C VAL A 891 -7.09 -19.97 -27.27
N LEU A 892 -6.14 -20.01 -28.21
CA LEU A 892 -5.17 -18.95 -28.43
C LEU A 892 -5.42 -18.26 -29.77
N PHE A 893 -5.87 -17.01 -29.74
CA PHE A 893 -5.89 -16.14 -30.90
C PHE A 893 -4.53 -15.45 -31.03
N PHE A 894 -3.77 -15.81 -32.07
CA PHE A 894 -2.38 -15.37 -32.22
C PHE A 894 -2.15 -14.63 -33.54
N GLY A 895 -1.59 -13.42 -33.47
CA GLY A 895 -1.24 -12.61 -34.65
C GLY A 895 0.26 -12.55 -34.93
N CYS A 896 0.64 -12.77 -36.18
CA CYS A 896 2.00 -12.51 -36.68
C CYS A 896 1.96 -11.94 -38.11
N ARG A 897 3.13 -11.74 -38.72
CA ARG A 897 3.22 -11.21 -40.09
C ARG A 897 2.98 -12.31 -41.12
N MET A 898 3.79 -13.35 -41.06
CA MET A 898 3.80 -14.46 -42.02
C MET A 898 3.97 -15.79 -41.28
N PRO A 899 3.32 -16.87 -41.75
CA PRO A 899 3.38 -18.18 -41.10
C PRO A 899 4.78 -18.80 -41.07
N ASN A 900 5.61 -18.52 -42.08
CA ASN A 900 6.95 -19.08 -42.24
C ASN A 900 8.07 -18.13 -41.77
N GLU A 901 7.73 -16.96 -41.22
CA GLU A 901 8.72 -15.97 -40.80
C GLU A 901 8.73 -15.72 -39.30
N ASP A 902 7.56 -15.52 -38.70
CA ASP A 902 7.47 -15.08 -37.30
C ASP A 902 6.31 -15.70 -36.51
N TYR A 903 5.86 -16.88 -36.95
CA TYR A 903 4.88 -17.69 -36.21
C TYR A 903 5.56 -18.45 -35.06
N LEU A 904 5.72 -17.73 -33.94
CA LEU A 904 6.43 -18.20 -32.76
C LEU A 904 5.88 -19.53 -32.22
N TYR A 905 6.78 -20.51 -32.01
CA TYR A 905 6.51 -21.81 -31.38
C TYR A 905 5.51 -22.73 -32.12
N ALA A 906 5.19 -22.43 -33.38
CA ALA A 906 4.19 -23.17 -34.15
C ALA A 906 4.57 -24.64 -34.39
N ASP A 907 5.77 -24.89 -34.93
CA ASP A 907 6.18 -26.21 -35.41
C ASP A 907 6.68 -27.15 -34.30
N ASN A 908 6.74 -26.68 -33.05
CA ASN A 908 7.18 -27.46 -31.90
C ASN A 908 6.13 -27.50 -30.79
N GLU A 909 6.15 -26.55 -29.88
CA GLU A 909 5.41 -26.60 -28.61
C GLU A 909 3.91 -26.45 -28.84
N LEU A 910 3.48 -25.51 -29.69
CA LEU A 910 2.05 -25.34 -29.98
C LEU A 910 1.48 -26.56 -30.72
N ALA A 911 2.21 -27.10 -31.69
CA ALA A 911 1.79 -28.33 -32.38
C ALA A 911 1.68 -29.52 -31.42
N GLU A 912 2.61 -29.66 -30.47
CA GLU A 912 2.57 -30.69 -29.43
C GLU A 912 1.39 -30.49 -28.48
N TRP A 913 1.22 -29.29 -27.94
CA TRP A 913 0.16 -28.97 -26.98
C TRP A 913 -1.24 -29.02 -27.62
N SER A 914 -1.36 -28.74 -28.92
CA SER A 914 -2.60 -28.98 -29.67
C SER A 914 -2.91 -30.47 -29.81
N LYS A 915 -1.92 -31.33 -30.07
CA LYS A 915 -2.11 -32.80 -30.09
C LYS A 915 -2.48 -33.36 -28.72
N LEU A 916 -1.96 -32.77 -27.65
CA LEU A 916 -2.33 -33.09 -26.26
C LEU A 916 -3.74 -32.60 -25.88
N GLY A 917 -4.43 -31.85 -26.75
CA GLY A 917 -5.75 -31.29 -26.47
C GLY A 917 -5.73 -30.10 -25.51
N VAL A 918 -4.55 -29.54 -25.22
CA VAL A 918 -4.37 -28.42 -24.28
C VAL A 918 -4.79 -27.09 -24.92
N VAL A 919 -4.49 -26.90 -26.21
CA VAL A 919 -4.74 -25.63 -26.89
C VAL A 919 -5.25 -25.81 -28.32
N GLU A 920 -6.20 -24.97 -28.70
CA GLU A 920 -6.56 -24.72 -30.10
C GLU A 920 -6.09 -23.33 -30.51
N VAL A 921 -5.24 -23.28 -31.54
CA VAL A 921 -4.65 -22.02 -32.01
C VAL A 921 -5.46 -21.47 -33.19
N ARG A 922 -5.82 -20.19 -33.10
CA ARG A 922 -6.50 -19.38 -34.11
C ARG A 922 -5.53 -18.32 -34.66
N PRO A 923 -4.70 -18.64 -35.67
CA PRO A 923 -3.72 -17.71 -36.19
C PRO A 923 -4.32 -16.62 -37.08
N THR A 924 -3.64 -15.48 -37.12
CA THR A 924 -3.87 -14.39 -38.08
C THR A 924 -2.55 -13.92 -38.67
N PHE A 925 -2.52 -13.73 -39.99
CA PHE A 925 -1.32 -13.33 -40.72
C PHE A 925 -1.54 -11.97 -41.38
N SER A 926 -0.91 -10.94 -40.84
CA SER A 926 -1.14 -9.57 -41.30
C SER A 926 -0.60 -9.27 -42.71
N ARG A 927 0.29 -10.12 -43.22
CA ARG A 927 0.89 -10.05 -44.56
C ARG A 927 0.48 -11.20 -45.50
N ALA A 928 -0.27 -12.18 -45.00
CA ALA A 928 -0.83 -13.30 -45.76
C ALA A 928 -2.24 -13.67 -45.27
N PRO A 929 -3.20 -12.72 -45.24
CA PRO A 929 -4.53 -12.95 -44.65
C PRO A 929 -5.31 -14.08 -45.31
N GLU A 930 -5.06 -14.39 -46.59
CA GLU A 930 -5.62 -15.55 -47.30
C GLU A 930 -5.25 -16.89 -46.64
N ARG A 931 -4.13 -16.94 -45.90
CA ARG A 931 -3.71 -18.11 -45.12
C ARG A 931 -4.32 -18.16 -43.72
N SER A 932 -5.14 -17.18 -43.36
CA SER A 932 -5.91 -17.10 -42.11
C SER A 932 -7.39 -16.80 -42.37
N GLU A 933 -7.95 -17.35 -43.45
CA GLU A 933 -9.37 -17.21 -43.82
C GLU A 933 -9.80 -15.75 -44.03
N GLY A 934 -8.89 -14.91 -44.53
CA GLY A 934 -9.10 -13.47 -44.71
C GLY A 934 -8.90 -12.63 -43.44
N ASN A 935 -8.66 -13.25 -42.28
CA ASN A 935 -8.50 -12.53 -41.02
C ASN A 935 -7.09 -11.97 -40.86
N LYS A 936 -6.93 -10.68 -41.17
CA LYS A 936 -5.64 -9.98 -41.12
C LYS A 936 -5.05 -9.78 -39.71
N TYR A 937 -5.90 -9.52 -38.71
CA TYR A 937 -5.47 -9.22 -37.34
C TYR A 937 -6.32 -9.99 -36.33
N VAL A 938 -5.80 -10.14 -35.11
CA VAL A 938 -6.43 -10.90 -34.01
C VAL A 938 -7.88 -10.47 -33.80
N GLN A 939 -8.15 -9.17 -33.75
CA GLN A 939 -9.51 -8.64 -33.56
C GLN A 939 -10.48 -9.02 -34.70
N HIS A 940 -9.99 -9.19 -35.94
CA HIS A 940 -10.83 -9.67 -37.04
C HIS A 940 -11.21 -11.13 -36.83
N ARG A 941 -10.26 -11.97 -36.39
CA ARG A 941 -10.52 -13.38 -36.10
C ARG A 941 -11.42 -13.57 -34.89
N ILE A 942 -11.25 -12.77 -33.84
CA ILE A 942 -12.17 -12.74 -32.69
C ILE A 942 -13.60 -12.46 -33.17
N TRP A 943 -13.79 -11.49 -34.08
CA TRP A 943 -15.10 -11.18 -34.62
C TRP A 943 -15.68 -12.31 -35.48
N ALA A 944 -14.86 -12.92 -36.34
CA ALA A 944 -15.25 -14.06 -37.17
C ALA A 944 -15.67 -15.26 -36.30
N ASP A 945 -14.89 -15.57 -35.26
CA ASP A 945 -15.09 -16.68 -34.35
C ASP A 945 -15.91 -16.30 -33.09
N ARG A 946 -16.68 -15.21 -33.14
CA ARG A 946 -17.40 -14.70 -31.94
C ARG A 946 -18.35 -15.70 -31.29
N ALA A 947 -18.88 -16.65 -32.05
CA ALA A 947 -19.69 -17.75 -31.52
C ALA A 947 -18.87 -18.66 -30.58
N LEU A 948 -17.61 -18.96 -30.93
CA LEU A 948 -16.67 -19.70 -30.08
C LEU A 948 -16.30 -18.89 -28.84
N VAL A 949 -16.07 -17.58 -29.00
CA VAL A 949 -15.78 -16.69 -27.87
C VAL A 949 -16.95 -16.68 -26.87
N ARG A 950 -18.19 -16.67 -27.35
CA ARG A 950 -19.41 -16.80 -26.52
C ARG A 950 -19.49 -18.15 -25.84
N GLU A 951 -19.28 -19.25 -26.56
CA GLU A 951 -19.28 -20.60 -25.99
C GLU A 951 -18.30 -20.72 -24.82
N TYR A 952 -17.08 -20.20 -24.96
CA TYR A 952 -16.10 -20.19 -23.87
C TYR A 952 -16.51 -19.25 -22.74
N PHE A 953 -17.15 -18.12 -23.07
CA PHE A 953 -17.71 -17.23 -22.06
C PHE A 953 -18.78 -17.95 -21.23
N ASP A 954 -19.74 -18.62 -21.85
CA ASP A 954 -20.81 -19.33 -21.15
C ASP A 954 -20.27 -20.51 -20.31
N ASN A 955 -19.20 -21.15 -20.78
CA ASN A 955 -18.49 -22.21 -20.06
C ASN A 955 -17.51 -21.73 -18.98
N GLY A 956 -17.59 -20.47 -18.55
CA GLY A 956 -16.83 -19.96 -17.41
C GLY A 956 -15.33 -19.70 -17.67
N ALA A 957 -14.88 -19.65 -18.94
CA ALA A 957 -13.49 -19.37 -19.28
C ALA A 957 -12.94 -18.04 -18.71
N LYS A 958 -11.63 -17.97 -18.46
CA LYS A 958 -10.93 -16.71 -18.18
C LYS A 958 -10.29 -16.16 -19.46
N PHE A 959 -10.36 -14.84 -19.63
CA PHE A 959 -9.90 -14.14 -20.83
C PHE A 959 -8.65 -13.34 -20.54
N TYR A 960 -7.67 -13.38 -21.45
CA TYR A 960 -6.38 -12.72 -21.26
C TYR A 960 -5.90 -12.05 -22.53
N THR A 961 -5.43 -10.81 -22.44
CA THR A 961 -4.77 -10.11 -23.56
C THR A 961 -3.34 -9.77 -23.21
N CYS A 962 -2.42 -10.03 -24.14
CA CYS A 962 -1.04 -9.57 -24.02
C CYS A 962 -0.50 -9.03 -25.35
N GLY A 963 0.17 -7.88 -25.32
CA GLY A 963 0.77 -7.27 -26.50
C GLY A 963 0.83 -5.74 -26.44
N GLY A 964 1.01 -5.11 -27.61
CA GLY A 964 1.06 -3.66 -27.72
C GLY A 964 -0.28 -2.98 -27.44
N SER A 965 -0.26 -1.74 -26.95
CA SER A 965 -1.45 -0.92 -26.65
C SER A 965 -2.48 -0.88 -27.78
N HIS A 966 -2.05 -0.73 -29.04
CA HIS A 966 -2.94 -0.75 -30.21
C HIS A 966 -3.66 -2.10 -30.42
N ILE A 967 -3.01 -3.21 -30.09
CA ILE A 967 -3.62 -4.55 -30.19
C ILE A 967 -4.69 -4.70 -29.12
N ALA A 968 -4.38 -4.30 -27.88
CA ALA A 968 -5.32 -4.36 -26.77
C ALA A 968 -6.57 -3.50 -27.01
N ALA A 969 -6.39 -2.29 -27.57
CA ALA A 969 -7.50 -1.41 -27.95
C ALA A 969 -8.42 -2.07 -28.98
N GLY A 970 -7.87 -2.63 -30.07
CA GLY A 970 -8.68 -3.30 -31.10
C GLY A 970 -9.41 -4.56 -30.60
N ILE A 971 -8.79 -5.31 -29.68
CA ILE A 971 -9.44 -6.45 -29.02
C ILE A 971 -10.60 -5.98 -28.14
N ARG A 972 -10.38 -4.94 -27.33
CA ARG A 972 -11.41 -4.34 -26.47
C ARG A 972 -12.62 -3.87 -27.25
N GLU A 973 -12.41 -3.12 -28.33
CA GLU A 973 -13.50 -2.65 -29.21
C GLU A 973 -14.32 -3.81 -29.77
N THR A 974 -13.63 -4.91 -30.16
CA THR A 974 -14.30 -6.10 -30.66
C THR A 974 -15.13 -6.80 -29.59
N PHE A 975 -14.63 -6.87 -28.35
CA PHE A 975 -15.40 -7.42 -27.23
C PHE A 975 -16.64 -6.60 -26.91
N ILE A 976 -16.54 -5.27 -26.86
CA ILE A 976 -17.69 -4.38 -26.66
C ILE A 976 -18.75 -4.66 -27.73
N ARG A 977 -18.32 -4.81 -28.99
CA ARG A 977 -19.23 -5.18 -30.09
C ARG A 977 -19.88 -6.55 -29.90
N ILE A 978 -19.12 -7.56 -29.44
CA ILE A 978 -19.66 -8.91 -29.16
C ILE A 978 -20.68 -8.87 -28.02
N VAL A 979 -20.39 -8.11 -26.95
CA VAL A 979 -21.28 -7.89 -25.80
C VAL A 979 -22.58 -7.23 -26.25
N GLY A 980 -22.51 -6.19 -27.09
CA GLY A 980 -23.69 -5.53 -27.66
C GLY A 980 -24.57 -6.48 -28.47
N GLU A 981 -23.97 -7.33 -29.30
CA GLU A 981 -24.72 -8.33 -30.08
C GLU A 981 -25.28 -9.46 -29.18
N TYR A 982 -24.59 -9.83 -28.11
CA TYR A 982 -24.97 -10.97 -27.26
C TYR A 982 -26.08 -10.63 -26.26
N PHE A 983 -25.96 -9.51 -25.54
CA PHE A 983 -26.93 -9.14 -24.50
C PHE A 983 -28.06 -8.24 -25.01
N GLY A 984 -27.97 -7.71 -26.25
CA GLY A 984 -28.99 -6.79 -26.79
C GLY A 984 -29.08 -5.46 -26.05
N GLU A 985 -28.00 -5.06 -25.38
CA GLU A 985 -27.95 -3.93 -24.45
C GLU A 985 -27.67 -2.59 -25.15
N GLN A 986 -28.25 -1.51 -24.64
CA GLN A 986 -28.01 -0.16 -25.16
C GLN A 986 -26.64 0.42 -24.75
N ARG A 987 -25.95 -0.18 -23.76
CA ARG A 987 -24.64 0.27 -23.23
C ARG A 987 -23.65 -0.89 -23.04
N PRO A 988 -23.16 -1.50 -24.14
CA PRO A 988 -22.28 -2.65 -24.06
C PRO A 988 -20.93 -2.38 -23.38
N GLU A 989 -20.49 -1.12 -23.30
CA GLU A 989 -19.26 -0.72 -22.62
C GLU A 989 -19.33 -0.94 -21.10
N GLU A 990 -20.48 -0.65 -20.49
CA GLU A 990 -20.69 -0.81 -19.04
C GLU A 990 -20.69 -2.30 -18.66
N VAL A 991 -21.33 -3.14 -19.49
CA VAL A 991 -21.35 -4.60 -19.32
C VAL A 991 -19.96 -5.19 -19.51
N PHE A 992 -19.23 -4.75 -20.53
CA PHE A 992 -17.84 -5.19 -20.73
C PHE A 992 -16.95 -4.79 -19.54
N LYS A 993 -17.15 -3.60 -18.95
CA LYS A 993 -16.40 -3.17 -17.75
C LYS A 993 -16.63 -4.11 -16.55
N LYS A 994 -17.86 -4.59 -16.36
CA LYS A 994 -18.19 -5.59 -15.33
C LYS A 994 -17.55 -6.96 -15.62
N ILE A 995 -17.62 -7.42 -16.88
CA ILE A 995 -16.92 -8.65 -17.30
C ILE A 995 -15.41 -8.49 -17.08
N GLN A 996 -14.86 -7.29 -17.30
CA GLN A 996 -13.45 -7.02 -17.15
C GLN A 996 -12.98 -7.16 -15.70
N SER A 997 -13.75 -6.69 -14.71
CA SER A 997 -13.40 -6.86 -13.29
C SER A 997 -13.44 -8.32 -12.82
N GLU A 998 -14.27 -9.16 -13.44
CA GLU A 998 -14.51 -10.52 -12.95
C GLU A 998 -13.72 -11.60 -13.72
N ARG A 999 -13.55 -11.48 -15.04
CA ARG A 999 -13.13 -12.59 -15.92
C ARG A 999 -12.09 -12.23 -16.96
N TYR A 1000 -11.62 -10.99 -17.01
CA TYR A 1000 -10.67 -10.53 -18.03
C TYR A 1000 -9.41 -9.93 -17.40
N ALA A 1001 -8.23 -10.32 -17.87
CA ALA A 1001 -6.97 -9.75 -17.42
C ALA A 1001 -6.10 -9.30 -18.61
N THR A 1002 -5.27 -8.29 -18.38
CA THR A 1002 -4.45 -7.67 -19.44
C THR A 1002 -3.01 -7.48 -18.99
N ASP A 1003 -2.07 -7.79 -19.88
CA ASP A 1003 -0.64 -7.49 -19.76
C ASP A 1003 -0.19 -6.75 -21.02
N VAL A 1004 -0.26 -5.42 -20.99
CA VAL A 1004 -0.16 -4.56 -22.18
C VAL A 1004 1.02 -3.61 -22.03
N PHE A 1005 1.86 -3.56 -23.05
CA PHE A 1005 3.06 -2.73 -23.09
C PHE A 1005 2.91 -1.64 -24.16
N GLY A 1006 3.46 -0.45 -23.90
CA GLY A 1006 3.35 0.73 -24.76
C GLY A 1006 4.70 1.37 -25.00
#